data_AF-A0A5N6PQF8-F1
#
_entry.id   AF-A0A5N6PQF8-F1
#
_cell.length_a   1.000
_cell.length_b   1.000
_cell.length_c   1.000
_cell.angle_alpha   90.00
_cell.angle_beta   90.00
_cell.angle_gamma   90.00
#
_symmetry.space_group_name_H-M   'P 1'
#
loop_
_entity.id
_entity.type
_entity.pdbx_description
1 polymer ?
#
loop_
_entity_poly.entity_id
_entity_poly.type
_entity_poly.pdbx_seq_one_letter_code
_entity_poly.pdbx_strand_id
1 'polypeptide(L)'
;MLDEHKFDVHLKLLALRIPREFCKAATKLLNGHMLDRPRIKPITEDPTGEKTRFVILSEKVQNSGKNYLAYNLLVSIVYHLLCHIAHLNIPDELLLYKDVIAKVIYDKNHPRIQTVVNKVGSIANEYRVPQFEILAGKPDMATEVKQYGTNFKLDYGLVYWNSRLEHEHIRLVNKFDPGDIICDMFAGIGPFAIPAAQKGCLVYANDLNPDSVRYLKINADINKVNNNIHSYNLDARIFMSQLMKVPIGESEHVNSGLVSSVNCNIQESMKANPEEKNSGNNLCGEVGDTNSCIWKESNITATEKHSESCIEENRGLNDAHVAIKTRGSKNKRIKTSVSFTNKPWEHIDHVIMNLPASALQFLDVFRGLIQSKYWKGSLPWIHCYCFIRSNETQDSVVSEAELLLNAKIHEPVFHRVRDVAPNKVKWEIKYSKMIAYFYKIYTFHIICTFISTVTCSDSSSNLGVGVNWGTMTSHQLPAEKVVEMMRENGFKKVKLFEAEKRIMEALIGSEIEVMVAIPNFMLLDMSRDPSYADYWVDANVTTYAYPGGVDIKYVAVGNEPFLKAYNDTYLQITLPALQNVQNALNRAGYGSQIKATVPLNADIYESPDSNPVPSAGDFRSEIKDATIEILQFLYSNDAPFTVNIYPFLSLYGNPYFPMDFAFFDGSNRPVKDGNYLYTNVFDANYDTLVASLKKAGYPDMKIIVGEIGWPTDGDINANVKNARRFNQGVIKHVLSQIGTPARTGPLEIYLFSLLDENNKSIAPGSFETHWGIFEYDGKPKYELDLTGAKRNKGLAPVMGVQYMSRRWCVLNPWVKELDGLAKEINYACSLSDCTSLGYGSSCNHLTVAGNASFAFNMYYQLHGQSDWDCDFSGLAIVTKEDPSVGECRFPVMIAVGASVVAVHKKVLKVLLGVLEGCIVFLLLVS
;
A
#
# COMPACT_ATOMS: atom_id res chain seq x y z
N MET A 1 26.69 87.10 10.64
CA MET A 1 25.99 85.80 10.54
C MET A 1 27.03 84.73 10.31
N LEU A 2 26.82 83.54 10.87
CA LEU A 2 27.50 82.34 10.37
C LEU A 2 26.79 81.91 9.08
N ASP A 3 27.54 81.40 8.13
CA ASP A 3 27.02 80.86 6.88
C ASP A 3 26.64 79.38 7.13
N GLU A 4 25.38 79.14 7.47
CA GLU A 4 24.92 77.83 7.94
C GLU A 4 25.12 76.73 6.88
N HIS A 5 25.09 77.08 5.60
CA HIS A 5 25.38 76.16 4.48
C HIS A 5 26.84 75.67 4.43
N LYS A 6 27.77 76.28 5.19
CA LYS A 6 29.12 75.73 5.39
C LYS A 6 29.19 74.64 6.47
N PHE A 7 28.08 74.39 7.18
CA PHE A 7 27.94 73.32 8.17
C PHE A 7 26.98 72.21 7.72
N ASP A 8 26.29 72.38 6.59
CA ASP A 8 25.46 71.35 5.95
C ASP A 8 26.32 70.19 5.41
N VAL A 9 26.09 68.98 5.92
CA VAL A 9 26.79 67.76 5.47
C VAL A 9 25.80 66.78 4.83
N HIS A 10 25.76 66.76 3.50
CA HIS A 10 24.89 65.85 2.74
C HIS A 10 25.48 64.43 2.64
N LEU A 11 25.08 63.55 3.56
CA LEU A 11 25.41 62.13 3.51
C LEU A 11 24.46 61.37 2.56
N LYS A 12 24.98 60.86 1.43
CA LYS A 12 24.27 59.82 0.65
C LYS A 12 24.39 58.51 1.41
N LEU A 13 23.29 57.94 1.89
CA LEU A 13 23.26 56.69 2.69
C LEU A 13 22.26 55.68 2.12
N LEU A 14 22.46 54.41 2.44
CA LEU A 14 21.48 53.35 2.16
C LEU A 14 20.54 53.19 3.37
N ALA A 15 19.26 52.93 3.12
CA ALA A 15 18.28 52.67 4.17
C ALA A 15 17.36 51.50 3.78
N LEU A 16 17.00 50.67 4.77
CA LEU A 16 16.06 49.55 4.60
C LEU A 16 14.66 50.00 5.02
N ARG A 17 13.67 49.81 4.14
CA ARG A 17 12.24 49.95 4.45
C ARG A 17 11.77 48.70 5.20
N ILE A 18 11.34 48.86 6.45
CA ILE A 18 10.91 47.75 7.33
C ILE A 18 9.57 48.10 7.98
N PRO A 19 8.61 47.16 8.12
CA PRO A 19 7.38 47.40 8.89
C PRO A 19 7.70 47.76 10.35
N ARG A 20 6.92 48.70 10.91
CA ARG A 20 7.18 49.35 12.21
C ARG A 20 7.33 48.36 13.37
N GLU A 21 6.59 47.26 13.35
CA GLU A 21 6.65 46.17 14.34
C GLU A 21 8.00 45.42 14.36
N PHE A 22 8.62 45.19 13.21
CA PHE A 22 9.88 44.42 13.11
C PHE A 22 11.14 45.27 13.34
N CYS A 23 11.02 46.60 13.41
CA CYS A 23 12.17 47.51 13.61
C CYS A 23 13.01 47.16 14.85
N LYS A 24 12.38 46.74 15.96
CA LYS A 24 13.09 46.35 17.19
C LYS A 24 13.92 45.07 17.02
N ALA A 25 13.50 44.15 16.16
CA ALA A 25 14.29 42.97 15.78
C ALA A 25 15.44 43.38 14.85
N ALA A 26 15.16 44.21 13.84
CA ALA A 26 16.16 44.72 12.90
C ALA A 26 17.32 45.46 13.62
N THR A 27 17.03 46.29 14.63
CA THR A 27 18.07 46.93 15.48
C THR A 27 19.02 45.92 16.13
N LYS A 28 18.50 44.77 16.59
CA LYS A 28 19.31 43.74 17.25
C LYS A 28 20.17 42.95 16.26
N LEU A 29 19.70 42.80 15.02
CA LEU A 29 20.34 42.03 13.94
C LEU A 29 21.39 42.85 13.17
N LEU A 30 21.13 44.14 12.95
CA LEU A 30 21.99 45.07 12.21
C LEU A 30 22.94 45.86 13.13
N ASN A 31 23.08 45.43 14.39
CA ASN A 31 23.96 46.06 15.36
C ASN A 31 25.43 46.09 14.85
N GLY A 32 26.08 47.26 14.93
CA GLY A 32 27.40 47.50 14.32
C GLY A 32 27.40 47.79 12.81
N HIS A 33 26.26 47.64 12.11
CA HIS A 33 26.11 47.94 10.68
C HIS A 33 25.16 49.11 10.38
N MET A 34 24.24 49.46 11.29
CA MET A 34 23.44 50.69 11.22
C MET A 34 24.30 51.97 11.35
N LEU A 35 23.75 53.13 10.97
CA LEU A 35 24.42 54.43 11.11
C LEU A 35 24.65 54.79 12.60
N ASP A 36 25.89 54.66 13.05
CA ASP A 36 26.34 55.12 14.36
C ASP A 36 27.01 56.50 14.24
N ARG A 37 26.22 57.55 14.49
CA ARG A 37 26.65 58.96 14.48
C ARG A 37 26.04 59.68 15.68
N PRO A 38 26.83 60.41 16.51
CA PRO A 38 26.30 61.11 17.67
C PRO A 38 25.11 62.01 17.34
N ARG A 39 24.05 61.92 18.16
CA ARG A 39 22.78 62.66 18.04
C ARG A 39 21.88 62.32 16.83
N ILE A 40 22.30 61.43 15.91
CA ILE A 40 21.45 60.95 14.81
C ILE A 40 20.79 59.63 15.23
N LYS A 41 19.50 59.46 14.93
CA LYS A 41 18.80 58.18 15.15
C LYS A 41 18.97 57.29 13.91
N PRO A 42 19.42 56.02 14.06
CA PRO A 42 19.55 55.09 12.94
C PRO A 42 18.20 54.58 12.39
N ILE A 43 17.08 54.93 13.02
CA ILE A 43 15.74 54.64 12.51
C ILE A 43 14.97 55.96 12.40
N THR A 44 14.44 56.23 11.21
CA THR A 44 13.66 57.42 10.88
C THR A 44 12.33 57.05 10.22
N GLU A 45 11.47 58.05 10.01
CA GLU A 45 10.13 57.86 9.47
C GLU A 45 10.15 57.63 7.95
N ASP A 46 9.18 56.87 7.47
CA ASP A 46 9.02 56.61 6.04
C ASP A 46 7.95 57.57 5.49
N PRO A 47 8.33 58.57 4.66
CA PRO A 47 7.40 59.59 4.17
C PRO A 47 6.37 59.03 3.18
N THR A 48 6.46 57.75 2.78
CA THR A 48 5.46 57.11 1.93
C THR A 48 4.44 56.26 2.70
N GLY A 49 4.51 56.17 4.04
CA GLY A 49 3.47 55.48 4.81
C GLY A 49 3.80 55.20 6.28
N GLU A 50 2.83 55.47 7.17
CA GLU A 50 2.99 55.34 8.62
C GLU A 50 3.28 53.92 9.14
N LYS A 51 3.00 52.89 8.34
CA LYS A 51 3.20 51.48 8.71
C LYS A 51 4.66 51.02 8.60
N THR A 52 5.51 51.73 7.87
CA THR A 52 6.92 51.41 7.67
C THR A 52 7.84 52.44 8.34
N ARG A 53 9.11 52.08 8.52
CA ARG A 53 10.20 52.98 8.96
C ARG A 53 11.45 52.67 8.14
N PHE A 54 12.33 53.67 8.02
CA PHE A 54 13.63 53.51 7.38
C PHE A 54 14.70 53.24 8.43
N VAL A 55 15.42 52.12 8.29
CA VAL A 55 16.63 51.80 9.07
C VAL A 55 17.86 52.18 8.26
N ILE A 56 18.57 53.22 8.71
CA ILE A 56 19.70 53.83 8.01
C ILE A 56 20.97 53.01 8.29
N LEU A 57 21.68 52.64 7.24
CA LEU A 57 22.90 51.85 7.29
C LEU A 57 24.14 52.75 7.37
N SER A 58 25.21 52.24 7.97
CA SER A 58 26.48 52.97 8.09
C SER A 58 27.17 53.17 6.75
N GLU A 59 27.96 54.23 6.64
CA GLU A 59 28.78 54.58 5.46
C GLU A 59 29.66 53.40 4.97
N LYS A 60 30.10 52.54 5.90
CA LYS A 60 30.90 51.33 5.62
C LYS A 60 30.21 50.31 4.70
N VAL A 61 28.88 50.33 4.64
CA VAL A 61 28.05 49.38 3.85
C VAL A 61 28.16 49.64 2.35
N GLN A 62 28.50 50.87 1.93
CA GLN A 62 28.37 51.27 0.51
C GLN A 62 29.44 50.71 -0.43
N ASN A 63 30.59 50.25 0.08
CA ASN A 63 31.72 49.84 -0.76
C ASN A 63 31.80 48.34 -1.07
N SER A 64 30.83 47.51 -0.68
CA SER A 64 30.78 46.10 -1.08
C SER A 64 29.76 45.87 -2.21
N GLY A 65 30.24 45.92 -3.46
CA GLY A 65 29.43 45.92 -4.67
C GLY A 65 28.71 44.61 -5.04
N LYS A 66 28.31 43.77 -4.07
CA LYS A 66 27.48 42.57 -4.28
C LYS A 66 26.52 42.30 -3.11
N ASN A 67 25.26 42.06 -3.45
CA ASN A 67 24.25 41.29 -2.67
C ASN A 67 23.91 41.74 -1.24
N TYR A 68 23.32 42.93 -1.06
CA TYR A 68 22.68 43.29 0.22
C TYR A 68 21.25 42.74 0.43
N LEU A 69 20.56 42.24 -0.61
CA LEU A 69 19.27 41.55 -0.45
C LEU A 69 19.37 40.32 0.46
N ALA A 70 20.50 39.62 0.43
CA ALA A 70 20.72 38.36 1.15
C ALA A 70 20.77 38.50 2.69
N TYR A 71 21.03 39.70 3.23
CA TYR A 71 21.21 39.86 4.68
C TYR A 71 19.90 39.98 5.47
N ASN A 72 18.80 40.42 4.84
CA ASN A 72 17.45 40.29 5.42
C ASN A 72 16.98 38.82 5.38
N LEU A 73 17.46 38.04 4.42
CA LEU A 73 17.11 36.63 4.21
C LEU A 73 17.63 35.70 5.32
N LEU A 74 18.87 35.94 5.76
CA LEU A 74 19.60 35.11 6.75
C LEU A 74 19.01 35.13 8.18
N VAL A 75 17.96 35.90 8.43
CA VAL A 75 17.37 36.12 9.77
C VAL A 75 16.49 34.94 10.22
N SER A 76 15.83 34.24 9.30
CA SER A 76 14.79 33.24 9.62
C SER A 76 15.16 31.79 9.28
N ILE A 77 16.36 31.52 8.78
CA ILE A 77 16.78 30.18 8.34
C ILE A 77 17.21 29.33 9.55
N VAL A 78 16.29 28.53 10.07
CA VAL A 78 16.55 27.58 11.16
C VAL A 78 17.26 26.33 10.63
N TYR A 79 18.57 26.24 10.86
CA TYR A 79 19.36 25.05 10.52
C TYR A 79 19.51 24.07 11.70
N HIS A 80 19.81 22.81 11.39
CA HIS A 80 20.05 21.75 12.36
C HIS A 80 21.54 21.35 12.38
N LEU A 81 22.09 21.04 13.55
CA LEU A 81 23.51 20.70 13.71
C LEU A 81 23.71 19.22 14.09
N LEU A 82 24.70 18.59 13.44
CA LEU A 82 25.08 17.19 13.60
C LEU A 82 26.61 17.10 13.69
N CYS A 83 27.13 17.37 14.89
CA CYS A 83 28.56 17.60 15.15
C CYS A 83 29.11 18.71 14.23
N HIS A 84 29.90 18.34 13.21
CA HIS A 84 30.50 19.28 12.25
C HIS A 84 29.65 19.52 10.98
N ILE A 85 28.53 18.82 10.84
CA ILE A 85 27.61 18.93 9.70
C ILE A 85 26.48 19.90 10.05
N ALA A 86 26.20 20.86 9.16
CA ALA A 86 25.08 21.77 9.25
C ALA A 86 24.04 21.45 8.17
N HIS A 87 22.85 21.05 8.58
CA HIS A 87 21.74 20.66 7.71
C HIS A 87 20.76 21.83 7.56
N LEU A 88 20.67 22.36 6.33
CA LEU A 88 19.74 23.40 5.90
C LEU A 88 18.51 22.77 5.22
N ASN A 89 17.34 23.38 5.38
CA ASN A 89 16.19 23.14 4.51
C ASN A 89 15.83 24.51 3.94
N ILE A 90 16.40 24.84 2.78
CA ILE A 90 16.22 26.14 2.13
C ILE A 90 14.93 26.08 1.30
N PRO A 91 13.91 26.91 1.58
CA PRO A 91 12.69 26.96 0.78
C PRO A 91 12.96 27.67 -0.56
N ASP A 92 12.12 27.38 -1.56
CA ASP A 92 12.40 27.64 -2.99
C ASP A 92 12.72 29.10 -3.30
N GLU A 93 12.01 30.04 -2.68
CA GLU A 93 12.25 31.50 -2.74
C GLU A 93 13.70 31.89 -2.47
N LEU A 94 14.42 31.11 -1.65
CA LEU A 94 15.74 31.43 -1.13
C LEU A 94 16.86 30.57 -1.76
N LEU A 95 16.52 29.61 -2.63
CA LEU A 95 17.49 28.74 -3.31
C LEU A 95 18.48 29.55 -4.18
N LEU A 96 18.04 30.68 -4.75
CA LEU A 96 18.88 31.63 -5.49
C LEU A 96 20.03 32.23 -4.65
N TYR A 97 20.00 32.07 -3.33
CA TYR A 97 21.01 32.59 -2.39
C TYR A 97 21.73 31.48 -1.63
N LYS A 98 21.50 30.20 -1.97
CA LYS A 98 21.93 29.03 -1.17
C LYS A 98 23.43 29.01 -0.87
N ASP A 99 24.27 29.35 -1.85
CA ASP A 99 25.74 29.35 -1.71
C ASP A 99 26.21 30.47 -0.76
N VAL A 100 25.53 31.62 -0.78
CA VAL A 100 25.79 32.76 0.10
C VAL A 100 25.37 32.42 1.54
N ILE A 101 24.20 31.80 1.71
CA ILE A 101 23.69 31.32 3.00
C ILE A 101 24.66 30.30 3.60
N ALA A 102 25.03 29.28 2.82
CA ALA A 102 25.94 28.23 3.26
C ALA A 102 27.33 28.74 3.59
N LYS A 103 27.90 29.63 2.76
CA LYS A 103 29.20 30.25 3.04
C LYS A 103 29.17 31.09 4.31
N VAL A 104 28.12 31.87 4.55
CA VAL A 104 27.99 32.64 5.81
C VAL A 104 27.84 31.72 7.03
N ILE A 105 27.15 30.59 6.92
CA ILE A 105 27.02 29.61 8.02
C ILE A 105 28.35 28.91 8.28
N TYR A 106 29.09 28.54 7.23
CA TYR A 106 30.43 27.96 7.31
C TYR A 106 31.44 28.94 7.95
N ASP A 107 31.62 30.12 7.34
CA ASP A 107 32.62 31.12 7.75
C ASP A 107 32.40 31.60 9.20
N LYS A 108 31.15 31.72 9.68
CA LYS A 108 30.83 32.14 11.05
C LYS A 108 31.01 31.05 12.12
N ASN A 109 31.14 29.78 11.72
CA ASN A 109 31.22 28.65 12.65
C ASN A 109 32.48 27.78 12.49
N HIS A 110 33.28 28.00 11.45
CA HIS A 110 34.57 27.34 11.26
C HIS A 110 35.48 27.58 12.50
N PRO A 111 36.21 26.56 13.01
CA PRO A 111 36.35 25.20 12.49
C PRO A 111 35.32 24.18 13.04
N ARG A 112 34.31 24.63 13.81
CA ARG A 112 33.30 23.73 14.42
C ARG A 112 32.42 23.06 13.37
N ILE A 113 31.95 23.83 12.38
CA ILE A 113 31.26 23.31 11.20
C ILE A 113 32.32 23.12 10.11
N GLN A 114 32.37 21.91 9.54
CA GLN A 114 33.26 21.54 8.43
C GLN A 114 32.50 21.17 7.15
N THR A 115 31.18 20.93 7.25
CA THR A 115 30.31 20.57 6.12
C THR A 115 28.97 21.30 6.27
N VAL A 116 28.50 21.97 5.22
CA VAL A 116 27.15 22.54 5.15
C VAL A 116 26.41 21.89 4.00
N VAL A 117 25.28 21.25 4.31
CA VAL A 117 24.40 20.59 3.33
C VAL A 117 23.01 21.21 3.30
N ASN A 118 22.40 21.26 2.14
CA ASN A 118 20.96 21.50 1.99
C ASN A 118 20.27 20.18 1.60
N LYS A 119 19.09 19.91 2.19
CA LYS A 119 18.28 18.78 1.76
C LYS A 119 17.64 19.09 0.41
N VAL A 120 17.79 18.20 -0.56
CA VAL A 120 17.15 18.30 -1.87
C VAL A 120 16.09 17.20 -2.06
N GLY A 121 15.03 17.52 -2.78
CA GLY A 121 13.96 16.59 -3.14
C GLY A 121 13.05 16.11 -1.99
N SER A 122 12.05 15.30 -2.35
CA SER A 122 11.25 14.52 -1.42
C SER A 122 11.98 13.22 -1.03
N ILE A 123 11.62 12.63 0.11
CA ILE A 123 12.17 11.33 0.51
C ILE A 123 11.30 10.24 -0.15
N ALA A 124 11.73 9.77 -1.32
CA ALA A 124 10.98 8.84 -2.17
C ALA A 124 11.68 7.48 -2.38
N ASN A 125 12.89 7.29 -1.87
CA ASN A 125 13.63 6.02 -1.92
C ASN A 125 13.17 5.04 -0.82
N GLU A 126 13.31 3.74 -1.09
CA GLU A 126 12.93 2.66 -0.17
C GLU A 126 13.63 2.74 1.20
N TYR A 127 14.92 3.09 1.22
CA TYR A 127 15.73 3.28 2.43
C TYR A 127 15.44 4.59 3.18
N ARG A 128 14.62 5.48 2.60
CA ARG A 128 14.19 6.78 3.17
C ARG A 128 15.32 7.71 3.60
N VAL A 129 16.49 7.57 2.97
CA VAL A 129 17.66 8.44 3.15
C VAL A 129 17.43 9.74 2.39
N PRO A 130 17.47 10.92 3.03
CA PRO A 130 17.32 12.19 2.32
C PRO A 130 18.49 12.43 1.37
N GLN A 131 18.22 12.94 0.17
CA GLN A 131 19.28 13.45 -0.70
C GLN A 131 19.77 14.81 -0.18
N PHE A 132 21.08 15.04 -0.27
CA PHE A 132 21.75 16.24 0.20
C PHE A 132 22.68 16.79 -0.88
N GLU A 133 22.61 18.11 -1.09
CA GLU A 133 23.66 18.84 -1.81
C GLU A 133 24.64 19.45 -0.79
N ILE A 134 25.93 19.36 -1.06
CA ILE A 134 26.98 20.00 -0.24
C ILE A 134 27.21 21.41 -0.79
N LEU A 135 26.92 22.43 0.02
CA LEU A 135 26.97 23.84 -0.38
C LEU A 135 28.24 24.56 0.11
N ALA A 136 28.87 24.08 1.19
CA ALA A 136 30.15 24.61 1.66
C ALA A 136 30.92 23.59 2.51
N GLY A 137 32.26 23.66 2.46
CA GLY A 137 33.14 22.84 3.29
C GLY A 137 33.64 21.58 2.60
N LYS A 138 33.93 20.55 3.39
CA LYS A 138 34.42 19.24 2.92
C LYS A 138 33.24 18.34 2.53
N PRO A 139 33.41 17.40 1.58
CA PRO A 139 32.43 16.34 1.32
C PRO A 139 32.56 15.21 2.36
N ASP A 140 32.45 15.55 3.65
CA ASP A 140 32.48 14.60 4.77
C ASP A 140 31.13 14.59 5.48
N MET A 141 30.49 13.42 5.48
CA MET A 141 29.17 13.16 6.06
C MET A 141 29.24 12.14 7.21
N ALA A 142 30.42 11.56 7.49
CA ALA A 142 30.63 10.57 8.53
C ALA A 142 30.78 11.27 9.90
N THR A 143 29.95 10.90 10.88
CA THR A 143 29.86 11.67 12.14
C THR A 143 29.55 10.79 13.35
N GLU A 144 29.82 11.30 14.54
CA GLU A 144 29.48 10.67 15.82
C GLU A 144 28.61 11.62 16.67
N VAL A 145 27.47 11.10 17.14
CA VAL A 145 26.47 11.82 17.94
C VAL A 145 26.27 11.08 19.26
N LYS A 146 26.28 11.79 20.38
CA LYS A 146 26.02 11.20 21.70
C LYS A 146 24.63 11.58 22.19
N GLN A 147 23.82 10.59 22.54
CA GLN A 147 22.44 10.75 22.99
C GLN A 147 22.18 9.94 24.26
N TYR A 148 21.69 10.57 25.33
CA TYR A 148 21.45 9.96 26.66
C TYR A 148 22.54 9.03 27.24
N GLY A 149 23.80 9.19 26.81
CA GLY A 149 24.93 8.36 27.24
C GLY A 149 25.39 7.32 26.21
N THR A 150 24.52 6.96 25.26
CA THR A 150 24.80 6.11 24.10
C THR A 150 25.53 6.91 23.02
N ASN A 151 26.55 6.32 22.39
CA ASN A 151 27.26 6.92 21.25
C ASN A 151 26.74 6.32 19.93
N PHE A 152 26.47 7.14 18.91
CA PHE A 152 26.03 6.70 17.59
C PHE A 152 26.96 7.23 16.51
N LYS A 153 27.62 6.34 15.76
CA LYS A 153 28.24 6.65 14.48
C LYS A 153 27.25 6.42 13.35
N LEU A 154 27.36 7.26 12.33
CA LEU A 154 26.60 7.19 11.08
C LEU A 154 27.34 7.93 9.97
N ASP A 155 26.97 7.66 8.73
CA ASP A 155 27.14 8.61 7.63
C ASP A 155 25.78 9.26 7.34
N TYR A 156 25.70 10.58 7.43
CA TYR A 156 24.44 11.31 7.30
C TYR A 156 23.88 11.32 5.86
N GLY A 157 24.68 10.94 4.87
CA GLY A 157 24.25 10.71 3.48
C GLY A 157 23.81 9.28 3.18
N LEU A 158 23.97 8.32 4.11
CA LEU A 158 23.65 6.89 3.90
C LEU A 158 22.52 6.35 4.81
N VAL A 159 22.14 7.05 5.89
CA VAL A 159 21.09 6.60 6.82
C VAL A 159 20.12 7.71 7.21
N TYR A 160 18.87 7.34 7.56
CA TYR A 160 17.94 8.30 8.16
C TYR A 160 18.31 8.58 9.62
N TRP A 161 18.51 9.86 9.98
CA TRP A 161 18.74 10.27 11.36
C TRP A 161 18.14 11.64 11.68
N ASN A 162 17.66 11.80 12.93
CA ASN A 162 17.01 13.04 13.38
C ASN A 162 17.15 13.22 14.90
N SER A 163 18.12 14.06 15.32
CA SER A 163 18.39 14.30 16.75
C SER A 163 17.20 14.88 17.52
N ARG A 164 16.18 15.47 16.85
CA ARG A 164 15.00 16.04 17.51
C ARG A 164 14.05 14.96 18.08
N LEU A 165 14.31 13.68 17.82
CA LEU A 165 13.56 12.55 18.40
C LEU A 165 14.22 11.98 19.67
N GLU A 166 15.32 12.55 20.16
CA GLU A 166 16.09 12.00 21.30
C GLU A 166 15.24 11.77 22.56
N HIS A 167 14.41 12.76 22.93
CA HIS A 167 13.49 12.66 24.06
C HIS A 167 12.46 11.53 23.89
N GLU A 168 12.05 11.24 22.66
CA GLU A 168 11.11 10.17 22.35
C GLU A 168 11.76 8.79 22.45
N HIS A 169 13.01 8.66 21.96
CA HIS A 169 13.80 7.45 22.08
C HIS A 169 13.94 7.00 23.54
N ILE A 170 14.38 7.92 24.42
CA ILE A 170 14.55 7.59 25.84
C ILE A 170 13.22 7.42 26.58
N ARG A 171 12.15 8.14 26.19
CA ARG A 171 10.81 7.99 26.80
C ARG A 171 10.25 6.59 26.56
N LEU A 172 10.49 5.99 25.40
CA LEU A 172 10.11 4.60 25.14
C LEU A 172 11.03 3.62 25.88
N VAL A 173 12.36 3.76 25.75
CA VAL A 173 13.33 2.86 26.42
C VAL A 173 13.19 2.87 27.95
N ASN A 174 12.75 3.98 28.54
CA ASN A 174 12.46 4.06 29.97
C ASN A 174 11.30 3.16 30.42
N LYS A 175 10.44 2.68 29.53
CA LYS A 175 9.30 1.78 29.82
C LYS A 175 9.63 0.28 29.84
N PHE A 176 10.75 -0.15 29.25
CA PHE A 176 11.14 -1.57 29.19
C PHE A 176 11.85 -1.99 30.50
N ASP A 177 11.69 -3.21 30.98
CA ASP A 177 12.38 -3.68 32.18
C ASP A 177 13.65 -4.52 31.86
N PRO A 178 14.63 -4.62 32.79
CA PRO A 178 15.86 -5.38 32.56
C PRO A 178 15.60 -6.89 32.49
N GLY A 179 15.43 -7.39 31.26
CA GLY A 179 15.11 -8.78 30.96
C GLY A 179 14.16 -8.93 29.76
N ASP A 180 13.46 -7.86 29.38
CA ASP A 180 12.51 -7.82 28.28
C ASP A 180 13.11 -8.31 26.95
N ILE A 181 12.27 -8.94 26.14
CA ILE A 181 12.53 -9.24 24.74
C ILE A 181 11.85 -8.17 23.88
N ILE A 182 12.68 -7.40 23.16
CA ILE A 182 12.27 -6.29 22.30
C ILE A 182 12.45 -6.68 20.83
N CYS A 183 11.45 -6.42 20.00
CA CYS A 183 11.55 -6.47 18.54
C CYS A 183 11.47 -5.05 17.97
N ASP A 184 12.46 -4.61 17.19
CA ASP A 184 12.45 -3.33 16.48
C ASP A 184 12.47 -3.58 14.97
N MET A 185 11.32 -3.40 14.32
CA MET A 185 11.11 -3.77 12.91
C MET A 185 11.76 -2.78 11.92
N PHE A 186 12.06 -1.56 12.38
CA PHE A 186 12.57 -0.43 11.58
C PHE A 186 13.66 0.32 12.37
N ALA A 187 14.67 -0.44 12.77
CA ALA A 187 15.66 -0.06 13.77
C ALA A 187 16.64 1.03 13.32
N GLY A 188 16.79 1.30 12.02
CA GLY A 188 17.81 2.21 11.50
C GLY A 188 19.20 1.87 12.06
N ILE A 189 19.91 2.86 12.61
CA ILE A 189 21.20 2.68 13.31
C ILE A 189 21.07 2.31 14.80
N GLY A 190 19.85 1.99 15.26
CA GLY A 190 19.51 1.50 16.60
C GLY A 190 19.15 2.53 17.69
N PRO A 191 18.42 3.63 17.43
CA PRO A 191 18.12 4.63 18.45
C PRO A 191 17.26 4.11 19.62
N PHE A 192 16.47 3.05 19.42
CA PHE A 192 15.81 2.30 20.51
C PHE A 192 16.60 1.04 20.87
N ALA A 193 17.10 0.30 19.88
CA ALA A 193 17.80 -0.97 20.07
C ALA A 193 19.06 -0.86 20.94
N ILE A 194 19.97 0.09 20.67
CA ILE A 194 21.21 0.22 21.45
C ILE A 194 20.92 0.61 22.91
N PRO A 195 20.08 1.62 23.22
CA PRO A 195 19.80 1.97 24.62
C PRO A 195 18.97 0.90 25.36
N ALA A 196 18.07 0.19 24.69
CA ALA A 196 17.34 -0.94 25.30
C ALA A 196 18.29 -2.09 25.68
N ALA A 197 19.23 -2.45 24.80
CA ALA A 197 20.25 -3.45 25.10
C ALA A 197 21.20 -2.98 26.22
N GLN A 198 21.54 -1.69 26.30
CA GLN A 198 22.29 -1.09 27.43
C GLN A 198 21.53 -1.16 28.76
N LYS A 199 20.19 -1.14 28.73
CA LYS A 199 19.32 -1.34 29.90
C LYS A 199 19.28 -2.80 30.38
N GLY A 200 19.71 -3.74 29.55
CA GLY A 200 19.69 -5.19 29.84
C GLY A 200 18.53 -5.95 29.21
N CYS A 201 17.90 -5.41 28.16
CA CYS A 201 16.93 -6.14 27.32
C CYS A 201 17.68 -7.00 26.28
N LEU A 202 17.02 -8.03 25.75
CA LEU A 202 17.43 -8.72 24.50
C LEU A 202 16.68 -8.08 23.33
N VAL A 203 17.39 -7.74 22.24
CA VAL A 203 16.79 -7.02 21.11
C VAL A 203 16.99 -7.76 19.80
N TYR A 204 15.89 -8.00 19.08
CA TYR A 204 15.87 -8.39 17.67
C TYR A 204 15.60 -7.14 16.85
N ALA A 205 16.58 -6.67 16.08
CA ALA A 205 16.55 -5.38 15.39
C ALA A 205 16.74 -5.56 13.88
N ASN A 206 15.78 -5.09 13.09
CA ASN A 206 15.80 -5.17 11.63
C ASN A 206 15.73 -3.78 10.99
N ASP A 207 16.42 -3.58 9.87
CA ASP A 207 16.18 -2.45 8.98
C ASP A 207 16.40 -2.87 7.52
N LEU A 208 15.63 -2.30 6.59
CA LEU A 208 15.73 -2.63 5.16
C LEU A 208 17.02 -2.05 4.53
N ASN A 209 17.52 -0.93 5.04
CA ASN A 209 18.73 -0.30 4.50
C ASN A 209 20.01 -1.04 4.99
N PRO A 210 20.84 -1.59 4.09
CA PRO A 210 22.07 -2.29 4.50
C PRO A 210 23.06 -1.38 5.26
N ASP A 211 23.09 -0.07 4.96
CA ASP A 211 23.92 0.89 5.69
C ASP A 211 23.36 1.20 7.09
N SER A 212 22.04 1.24 7.26
CA SER A 212 21.42 1.30 8.60
C SER A 212 21.91 0.14 9.46
N VAL A 213 21.85 -1.09 8.93
CA VAL A 213 22.23 -2.31 9.64
C VAL A 213 23.75 -2.42 9.85
N ARG A 214 24.56 -1.89 8.92
CA ARG A 214 26.01 -1.73 9.09
C ARG A 214 26.33 -0.81 10.28
N TYR A 215 25.68 0.35 10.37
CA TYR A 215 25.87 1.27 11.48
C TYR A 215 25.24 0.78 12.80
N LEU A 216 24.12 0.05 12.77
CA LEU A 216 23.55 -0.64 13.93
C LEU A 216 24.58 -1.57 14.59
N LYS A 217 25.27 -2.40 13.80
CA LYS A 217 26.35 -3.30 14.29
C LYS A 217 27.52 -2.51 14.88
N ILE A 218 28.03 -1.50 14.15
CA ILE A 218 29.11 -0.60 14.63
C ILE A 218 28.73 0.10 15.94
N ASN A 219 27.46 0.49 16.10
CA ASN A 219 26.96 1.13 17.32
C ASN A 219 26.79 0.14 18.46
N ALA A 220 26.40 -1.11 18.19
CA ALA A 220 26.39 -2.18 19.19
C ALA A 220 27.81 -2.46 19.72
N ASP A 221 28.83 -2.46 18.83
CA ASP A 221 30.24 -2.64 19.20
C ASP A 221 30.73 -1.53 20.13
N ILE A 222 30.56 -0.27 19.71
CA ILE A 222 31.05 0.92 20.44
C ILE A 222 30.38 1.03 21.81
N ASN A 223 29.10 0.68 21.92
CA ASN A 223 28.35 0.68 23.17
C ASN A 223 28.47 -0.63 23.98
N LYS A 224 29.15 -1.63 23.43
CA LYS A 224 29.47 -2.94 24.05
C LYS A 224 28.24 -3.78 24.39
N VAL A 225 27.28 -3.83 23.47
CA VAL A 225 25.98 -4.51 23.62
C VAL A 225 25.69 -5.60 22.58
N ASN A 226 26.66 -5.95 21.71
CA ASN A 226 26.54 -7.01 20.68
C ASN A 226 25.82 -8.28 21.17
N ASN A 227 26.20 -8.78 22.35
CA ASN A 227 25.69 -10.02 22.93
C ASN A 227 24.19 -9.98 23.25
N ASN A 228 23.57 -8.80 23.22
CA ASN A 228 22.17 -8.54 23.50
C ASN A 228 21.41 -8.04 22.25
N ILE A 229 22.03 -7.98 21.07
CA ILE A 229 21.39 -7.48 19.84
C ILE A 229 21.60 -8.43 18.66
N HIS A 230 20.51 -8.98 18.14
CA HIS A 230 20.47 -9.72 16.89
C HIS A 230 20.06 -8.75 15.76
N SER A 231 20.97 -8.48 14.82
CA SER A 231 20.79 -7.48 13.75
C SER A 231 20.49 -8.13 12.39
N TYR A 232 19.35 -7.79 11.79
CA TYR A 232 18.83 -8.33 10.53
C TYR A 232 18.75 -7.25 9.44
N ASN A 233 18.86 -7.65 8.17
CA ASN A 233 18.66 -6.79 7.01
C ASN A 233 17.69 -7.49 6.04
N LEU A 234 16.40 -7.31 6.28
CA LEU A 234 15.30 -7.95 5.57
C LEU A 234 14.13 -6.97 5.42
N ASP A 235 13.19 -7.25 4.52
CA ASP A 235 11.85 -6.68 4.63
C ASP A 235 11.20 -7.05 5.97
N ALA A 236 10.43 -6.14 6.55
CA ALA A 236 9.88 -6.30 7.89
C ALA A 236 8.81 -7.42 7.99
N ARG A 237 8.11 -7.78 6.92
CA ARG A 237 7.21 -8.94 6.89
C ARG A 237 8.00 -10.25 6.89
N ILE A 238 9.02 -10.32 6.04
CA ILE A 238 9.93 -11.48 5.95
C ILE A 238 10.64 -11.68 7.29
N PHE A 239 11.15 -10.61 7.90
CA PHE A 239 11.76 -10.62 9.24
C PHE A 239 10.82 -11.18 10.29
N MET A 240 9.59 -10.65 10.43
CA MET A 240 8.64 -11.13 11.43
C MET A 240 8.22 -12.59 11.20
N SER A 241 8.02 -13.00 9.95
CA SER A 241 7.73 -14.39 9.58
C SER A 241 8.87 -15.35 9.96
N GLN A 242 10.12 -14.99 9.65
CA GLN A 242 11.29 -15.81 10.03
C GLN A 242 11.53 -15.82 11.54
N LEU A 243 11.37 -14.69 12.23
CA LEU A 243 11.54 -14.55 13.67
C LEU A 243 10.54 -15.42 14.46
N MET A 244 9.30 -15.49 13.97
CA MET A 244 8.21 -16.23 14.62
C MET A 244 8.09 -17.69 14.14
N LYS A 245 8.96 -18.15 13.24
CA LYS A 245 8.93 -19.52 12.72
C LYS A 245 9.37 -20.52 13.79
N VAL A 246 8.44 -21.37 14.21
CA VAL A 246 8.69 -22.41 15.20
C VAL A 246 9.43 -23.59 14.56
N PRO A 247 10.55 -24.08 15.14
CA PRO A 247 11.20 -25.30 14.69
C PRO A 247 10.29 -26.53 14.83
N ILE A 248 10.14 -27.29 13.74
CA ILE A 248 9.52 -28.62 13.77
C ILE A 248 10.57 -29.59 14.33
N GLY A 249 10.21 -30.37 15.36
CA GLY A 249 11.16 -31.18 16.10
C GLY A 249 11.41 -32.55 15.47
N GLU A 250 12.66 -32.84 15.15
CA GLU A 250 13.18 -34.22 15.12
C GLU A 250 13.48 -34.70 16.55
N SER A 251 13.44 -36.01 16.76
CA SER A 251 13.56 -36.64 18.07
C SER A 251 14.95 -37.25 18.33
N GLU A 252 15.50 -36.93 19.50
CA GLU A 252 16.55 -37.65 20.24
C GLU A 252 18.03 -37.63 19.75
N HIS A 253 18.88 -37.11 20.65
CA HIS A 253 20.26 -37.54 20.96
C HIS A 253 21.31 -37.74 19.84
N VAL A 254 22.14 -36.70 19.63
CA VAL A 254 23.61 -36.83 19.50
C VAL A 254 24.30 -35.82 20.43
N ASN A 255 25.51 -36.15 20.91
CA ASN A 255 26.26 -35.39 21.91
C ASN A 255 26.78 -34.03 21.42
N SER A 256 27.07 -33.16 22.39
CA SER A 256 27.72 -31.85 22.18
C SER A 256 29.13 -31.97 21.59
N GLY A 257 29.37 -31.24 20.49
CA GLY A 257 30.69 -31.01 19.90
C GLY A 257 30.75 -29.62 19.23
N LEU A 258 31.93 -29.00 19.20
CA LEU A 258 32.10 -27.65 18.66
C LEU A 258 31.88 -27.61 17.13
N VAL A 259 31.08 -26.66 16.66
CA VAL A 259 31.32 -25.99 15.37
C VAL A 259 31.17 -24.49 15.57
N SER A 260 32.29 -23.78 15.55
CA SER A 260 32.34 -22.33 15.40
C SER A 260 32.44 -21.95 13.92
N SER A 261 31.87 -20.81 13.54
CA SER A 261 32.16 -20.04 12.31
C SER A 261 32.16 -20.80 10.97
N VAL A 262 31.10 -20.61 10.19
CA VAL A 262 31.17 -20.68 8.72
C VAL A 262 31.03 -19.26 8.18
N ASN A 263 32.03 -18.78 7.43
CA ASN A 263 31.98 -17.49 6.77
C ASN A 263 31.18 -17.59 5.47
N CYS A 264 30.25 -16.66 5.24
CA CYS A 264 29.64 -16.48 3.91
C CYS A 264 30.62 -15.74 2.98
N ASN A 265 31.60 -16.45 2.44
CA ASN A 265 32.28 -16.04 1.22
C ASN A 265 31.44 -16.48 0.01
N ILE A 266 30.82 -15.52 -0.68
CA ILE A 266 30.44 -15.67 -2.08
C ILE A 266 31.20 -14.59 -2.84
N GLN A 267 32.15 -15.00 -3.68
CA GLN A 267 32.81 -14.09 -4.61
C GLN A 267 31.89 -13.87 -5.81
N GLU A 268 31.67 -12.63 -6.19
CA GLU A 268 31.13 -12.33 -7.51
C GLU A 268 32.15 -12.77 -8.58
N SER A 269 31.73 -13.66 -9.48
CA SER A 269 32.51 -14.02 -10.66
C SER A 269 31.68 -13.82 -11.92
N MET A 270 31.65 -12.59 -12.43
CA MET A 270 31.16 -12.33 -13.78
C MET A 270 32.02 -13.10 -14.79
N LYS A 271 31.40 -14.01 -15.56
CA LYS A 271 31.93 -14.49 -16.84
C LYS A 271 30.79 -14.58 -17.85
N ALA A 272 31.05 -14.06 -19.05
CA ALA A 272 30.12 -14.05 -20.17
C ALA A 272 30.25 -15.31 -21.04
N ASN A 273 29.23 -15.57 -21.86
CA ASN A 273 29.29 -16.55 -22.95
C ASN A 273 30.14 -16.01 -24.11
N PRO A 274 30.92 -16.87 -24.82
CA PRO A 274 31.73 -16.44 -25.97
C PRO A 274 31.06 -16.71 -27.34
N GLU A 275 31.27 -15.76 -28.26
CA GLU A 275 31.37 -15.92 -29.73
C GLU A 275 30.08 -16.35 -30.51
N GLU A 276 29.91 -16.05 -31.81
CA GLU A 276 30.84 -15.62 -32.88
C GLU A 276 30.33 -14.46 -33.78
N LYS A 277 31.27 -13.65 -34.32
CA LYS A 277 31.24 -12.93 -35.64
C LYS A 277 30.20 -11.77 -35.81
N ASN A 278 30.43 -10.75 -36.66
CA ASN A 278 31.43 -10.56 -37.73
C ASN A 278 31.82 -9.07 -38.00
N SER A 279 33.07 -8.84 -38.46
CA SER A 279 33.63 -7.74 -39.30
C SER A 279 33.11 -6.26 -39.24
N GLY A 280 34.02 -5.27 -39.20
CA GLY A 280 33.63 -3.84 -39.33
C GLY A 280 34.72 -2.73 -39.19
N ASN A 281 35.81 -2.78 -39.96
CA ASN A 281 36.95 -1.83 -39.98
C ASN A 281 36.72 -0.29 -39.84
N ASN A 282 37.69 0.37 -39.15
CA ASN A 282 38.55 1.50 -39.60
C ASN A 282 38.51 2.92 -38.96
N LEU A 283 39.75 3.43 -38.73
CA LEU A 283 40.25 4.83 -38.65
C LEU A 283 39.76 5.68 -37.44
N CYS A 284 40.57 6.06 -36.44
CA CYS A 284 41.92 6.69 -36.35
C CYS A 284 41.89 8.24 -36.34
N GLY A 285 42.52 8.84 -35.31
CA GLY A 285 42.52 10.29 -35.04
C GLY A 285 43.46 10.69 -33.88
N GLU A 286 44.74 10.39 -34.03
CA GLU A 286 45.87 10.72 -33.13
C GLU A 286 46.28 12.23 -33.21
N VAL A 287 47.02 12.88 -32.30
CA VAL A 287 47.55 12.54 -30.95
C VAL A 287 47.93 13.82 -30.17
N GLY A 288 47.85 13.73 -28.83
CA GLY A 288 48.89 14.20 -27.88
C GLY A 288 48.82 15.64 -27.33
N ASP A 289 49.57 16.03 -26.29
CA ASP A 289 50.23 15.31 -25.16
C ASP A 289 50.66 16.40 -24.13
N THR A 290 50.92 16.27 -22.82
CA THR A 290 51.22 15.17 -21.86
C THR A 290 50.30 15.32 -20.61
N ASN A 291 50.45 14.75 -19.40
CA ASN A 291 51.51 13.98 -18.72
C ASN A 291 50.91 13.15 -17.54
N SER A 292 51.59 12.08 -17.09
CA SER A 292 51.12 11.25 -15.95
C SER A 292 52.12 11.24 -14.78
N CYS A 293 51.67 10.83 -13.59
CA CYS A 293 52.55 10.46 -12.48
C CYS A 293 52.03 9.17 -11.82
N ILE A 294 52.75 8.08 -12.07
CA ILE A 294 52.56 6.76 -11.48
C ILE A 294 53.39 6.67 -10.19
N TRP A 295 52.88 5.99 -9.17
CA TRP A 295 53.74 5.24 -8.24
C TRP A 295 53.25 3.80 -8.12
N LYS A 296 54.19 2.87 -8.24
CA LYS A 296 54.00 1.42 -8.11
C LYS A 296 54.89 0.89 -6.98
N GLU A 297 54.51 -0.25 -6.42
CA GLU A 297 55.14 -0.88 -5.26
C GLU A 297 56.53 -1.47 -5.60
N SER A 298 57.37 -1.66 -4.56
CA SER A 298 58.57 -2.49 -4.57
C SER A 298 58.75 -3.19 -3.22
N ASN A 299 58.95 -4.52 -3.23
CA ASN A 299 59.21 -5.32 -2.03
C ASN A 299 60.68 -5.29 -1.62
N ILE A 300 60.97 -5.40 -0.31
CA ILE A 300 62.25 -5.93 0.21
C ILE A 300 61.97 -6.82 1.44
N THR A 301 62.65 -7.97 1.52
CA THR A 301 62.71 -8.86 2.68
C THR A 301 64.16 -9.30 2.96
N ALA A 302 64.37 -9.88 4.15
CA ALA A 302 65.54 -10.67 4.60
C ALA A 302 66.73 -9.96 5.32
N THR A 303 66.73 -10.13 6.66
CA THR A 303 67.82 -10.65 7.54
C THR A 303 69.19 -9.96 7.71
N GLU A 304 69.50 -9.65 8.98
CA GLU A 304 70.73 -9.95 9.78
C GLU A 304 70.52 -9.40 11.22
N LYS A 305 71.06 -9.89 12.35
CA LYS A 305 71.87 -11.11 12.66
C LYS A 305 71.44 -11.71 14.04
N HIS A 306 72.35 -11.91 15.01
CA HIS A 306 72.11 -12.59 16.30
C HIS A 306 73.17 -12.23 17.38
N SER A 307 72.81 -12.31 18.67
CA SER A 307 73.62 -12.65 19.90
C SER A 307 73.11 -11.85 21.14
N GLU A 308 73.11 -12.35 22.39
CA GLU A 308 73.26 -13.72 22.93
C GLU A 308 72.43 -13.91 24.24
N SER A 309 72.66 -14.96 25.04
CA SER A 309 71.68 -15.58 25.96
C SER A 309 71.94 -15.47 27.49
N CYS A 310 71.11 -16.18 28.28
CA CYS A 310 71.22 -16.54 29.72
C CYS A 310 70.56 -15.60 30.77
N ILE A 311 69.98 -16.06 31.90
CA ILE A 311 69.60 -17.42 32.40
C ILE A 311 68.48 -17.32 33.49
N GLU A 312 67.47 -18.21 33.43
CA GLU A 312 66.67 -18.89 34.51
C GLU A 312 66.10 -18.11 35.74
N GLU A 313 65.27 -18.64 36.68
CA GLU A 313 64.78 -20.00 37.00
C GLU A 313 63.31 -20.02 37.54
N ASN A 314 62.86 -21.14 38.15
CA ASN A 314 61.46 -21.51 38.44
C ASN A 314 60.98 -21.34 39.91
N ARG A 315 59.70 -21.71 40.18
CA ARG A 315 58.98 -21.89 41.48
C ARG A 315 58.20 -20.63 41.96
N GLY A 316 57.13 -20.72 42.78
CA GLY A 316 56.50 -21.87 43.47
C GLY A 316 55.09 -21.56 44.00
N LEU A 317 54.57 -22.37 44.94
CA LEU A 317 53.17 -22.37 45.41
C LEU A 317 52.88 -21.49 46.67
N ASN A 318 51.58 -21.20 46.84
CA ASN A 318 50.80 -21.06 48.10
C ASN A 318 50.75 -19.76 48.95
N ASP A 319 49.49 -19.47 49.35
CA ASP A 319 48.94 -19.05 50.65
C ASP A 319 49.17 -17.65 51.31
N ALA A 320 48.02 -16.98 51.48
CA ALA A 320 47.44 -16.46 52.74
C ALA A 320 47.95 -15.17 53.44
N HIS A 321 46.98 -14.26 53.68
CA HIS A 321 46.84 -13.35 54.85
C HIS A 321 47.85 -12.16 55.00
N VAL A 322 47.54 -11.00 55.61
CA VAL A 322 46.24 -10.44 56.06
C VAL A 322 46.19 -8.89 56.00
N ALA A 323 45.06 -8.38 55.51
CA ALA A 323 44.39 -7.07 55.71
C ALA A 323 45.12 -5.77 56.12
N ILE A 324 44.80 -4.69 55.38
CA ILE A 324 44.44 -3.37 55.95
C ILE A 324 43.06 -2.95 55.42
N LYS A 325 42.12 -2.59 56.32
CA LYS A 325 40.89 -1.82 56.03
C LYS A 325 41.19 -0.34 56.38
N THR A 326 40.53 0.73 55.93
CA THR A 326 39.13 0.97 55.53
C THR A 326 39.13 2.34 54.80
N ARG A 327 38.47 2.61 53.67
CA ARG A 327 37.04 2.99 53.44
C ARG A 327 36.92 3.21 51.91
N GLY A 328 35.79 3.08 51.23
CA GLY A 328 34.43 2.88 51.71
C GLY A 328 33.40 3.69 50.91
N SER A 329 33.38 3.56 49.57
CA SER A 329 32.31 4.10 48.72
C SER A 329 31.61 2.94 47.99
N LYS A 330 30.27 2.96 47.96
CA LYS A 330 29.45 1.87 47.42
C LYS A 330 29.00 2.20 46.00
N ASN A 331 29.37 1.36 45.03
CA ASN A 331 28.50 1.04 43.90
C ASN A 331 28.76 -0.40 43.47
N LYS A 332 27.97 -1.32 44.04
CA LYS A 332 28.09 -2.77 43.83
C LYS A 332 27.45 -3.10 42.48
N ARG A 333 28.24 -3.15 41.41
CA ARG A 333 27.79 -3.43 40.04
C ARG A 333 27.17 -4.83 39.98
N ILE A 334 25.83 -4.89 40.03
CA ILE A 334 25.08 -6.15 39.92
C ILE A 334 25.28 -6.67 38.49
N LYS A 335 25.93 -7.82 38.37
CA LYS A 335 26.08 -8.55 37.11
C LYS A 335 25.16 -9.77 37.13
N THR A 336 23.86 -9.52 37.22
CA THR A 336 22.83 -10.53 36.97
C THR A 336 22.89 -10.92 35.50
N SER A 337 23.44 -12.09 35.22
CA SER A 337 23.25 -12.75 33.92
C SER A 337 21.81 -13.24 33.83
N VAL A 338 20.93 -12.38 33.33
CA VAL A 338 19.55 -12.76 32.99
C VAL A 338 19.65 -13.81 31.89
N SER A 339 19.05 -14.98 32.12
CA SER A 339 19.06 -16.08 31.17
C SER A 339 17.89 -15.92 30.20
N PHE A 340 18.11 -15.21 29.10
CA PHE A 340 17.08 -15.02 28.07
C PHE A 340 16.65 -16.34 27.43
N THR A 341 15.37 -16.44 27.08
CA THR A 341 14.85 -17.47 26.19
C THR A 341 15.04 -17.02 24.74
N ASN A 342 16.02 -17.59 24.03
CA ASN A 342 16.30 -17.30 22.61
C ASN A 342 15.25 -17.92 21.66
N LYS A 343 13.97 -17.73 21.98
CA LYS A 343 12.80 -18.30 21.31
C LYS A 343 11.70 -17.22 21.18
N PRO A 344 11.86 -16.25 20.27
CA PRO A 344 10.89 -15.16 20.11
C PRO A 344 9.48 -15.64 19.72
N TRP A 345 9.34 -16.83 19.12
CA TRP A 345 8.04 -17.47 18.90
C TRP A 345 7.35 -18.01 20.17
N GLU A 346 8.05 -18.09 21.31
CA GLU A 346 7.45 -18.40 22.61
C GLU A 346 7.07 -17.12 23.38
N HIS A 347 7.83 -16.02 23.29
CA HIS A 347 7.54 -14.77 24.00
C HIS A 347 8.29 -13.53 23.43
N ILE A 348 7.61 -12.38 23.43
CA ILE A 348 8.14 -11.02 23.15
C ILE A 348 7.34 -10.04 24.02
N ASP A 349 8.01 -9.09 24.67
CA ASP A 349 7.37 -8.09 25.54
C ASP A 349 6.93 -6.84 24.77
N HIS A 350 7.76 -6.39 23.82
CA HIS A 350 7.55 -5.15 23.07
C HIS A 350 7.91 -5.30 21.59
N VAL A 351 7.07 -4.76 20.70
CA VAL A 351 7.37 -4.58 19.27
C VAL A 351 7.31 -3.10 18.90
N ILE A 352 8.36 -2.59 18.26
CA ILE A 352 8.54 -1.18 17.89
C ILE A 352 8.42 -1.04 16.37
N MET A 353 7.57 -0.09 15.94
CA MET A 353 7.31 0.18 14.52
C MET A 353 7.49 1.69 14.23
N ASN A 354 8.73 2.17 14.27
CA ASN A 354 9.08 3.59 14.13
C ASN A 354 9.12 4.10 12.67
N LEU A 355 8.08 3.81 11.88
CA LEU A 355 8.03 4.16 10.45
C LEU A 355 6.77 4.99 10.11
N PRO A 356 6.66 6.27 10.53
CA PRO A 356 5.36 6.91 10.75
C PRO A 356 4.52 7.23 9.52
N ALA A 357 5.06 7.07 8.31
CA ALA A 357 4.32 7.19 7.06
C ALA A 357 3.61 5.88 6.65
N SER A 358 3.95 4.74 7.25
CA SER A 358 3.52 3.43 6.76
C SER A 358 3.45 2.32 7.82
N ALA A 359 3.78 2.55 9.09
CA ALA A 359 3.81 1.49 10.11
C ALA A 359 2.45 0.80 10.32
N LEU A 360 1.33 1.52 10.20
CA LEU A 360 -0.02 0.95 10.22
C LEU A 360 -0.18 -0.15 9.15
N GLN A 361 0.37 0.09 7.96
CA GLN A 361 0.37 -0.81 6.81
C GLN A 361 1.33 -2.01 6.96
N PHE A 362 1.97 -2.18 8.12
CA PHE A 362 2.70 -3.38 8.53
C PHE A 362 2.06 -4.07 9.75
N LEU A 363 0.83 -3.70 10.14
CA LEU A 363 0.08 -4.39 11.20
C LEU A 363 -0.54 -5.72 10.71
N ASP A 364 -0.64 -5.89 9.40
CA ASP A 364 -1.02 -7.14 8.74
C ASP A 364 -0.13 -8.32 9.16
N VAL A 365 1.15 -8.09 9.45
CA VAL A 365 2.11 -9.16 9.83
C VAL A 365 1.69 -9.91 11.09
N PHE A 366 0.90 -9.31 11.98
CA PHE A 366 0.47 -9.95 13.24
C PHE A 366 -0.74 -10.88 13.08
N ARG A 367 -1.41 -10.87 11.91
CA ARG A 367 -2.56 -11.73 11.60
C ARG A 367 -2.13 -13.21 11.65
N GLY A 368 -2.59 -13.94 12.67
CA GLY A 368 -2.27 -15.37 12.87
C GLY A 368 -0.82 -15.68 13.30
N LEU A 369 0.04 -14.65 13.47
CA LEU A 369 1.48 -14.81 13.70
C LEU A 369 1.82 -15.51 15.04
N ILE A 370 1.02 -15.26 16.07
CA ILE A 370 1.24 -15.82 17.41
C ILE A 370 0.53 -17.16 17.52
N GLN A 371 1.30 -18.25 17.41
CA GLN A 371 0.78 -19.61 17.59
C GLN A 371 0.53 -19.91 19.08
N SER A 372 -0.74 -19.87 19.49
CA SER A 372 -1.17 -20.05 20.89
C SER A 372 -0.70 -21.34 21.57
N LYS A 373 -0.38 -22.39 20.81
CA LYS A 373 0.21 -23.65 21.31
C LYS A 373 1.67 -23.53 21.80
N TYR A 374 2.39 -22.45 21.44
CA TYR A 374 3.78 -22.22 21.84
C TYR A 374 4.00 -20.93 22.63
N TRP A 375 3.08 -19.96 22.53
CA TRP A 375 3.18 -18.68 23.24
C TRP A 375 3.06 -18.83 24.76
N LYS A 376 3.89 -18.10 25.52
CA LYS A 376 4.05 -18.23 26.98
C LYS A 376 4.03 -16.87 27.67
N GLY A 377 2.84 -16.36 27.95
CA GLY A 377 2.66 -15.14 28.74
C GLY A 377 1.61 -14.22 28.13
N SER A 378 1.75 -12.91 28.41
CA SER A 378 0.97 -11.86 27.80
C SER A 378 1.29 -11.67 26.32
N LEU A 379 0.37 -11.09 25.56
CA LEU A 379 0.66 -10.58 24.22
C LEU A 379 1.63 -9.38 24.28
N PRO A 380 2.45 -9.14 23.24
CA PRO A 380 3.38 -8.03 23.22
C PRO A 380 2.68 -6.68 23.21
N TRP A 381 3.32 -5.67 23.79
CA TRP A 381 2.96 -4.27 23.55
C TRP A 381 3.44 -3.85 22.16
N ILE A 382 2.52 -3.54 21.26
CA ILE A 382 2.85 -2.95 19.96
C ILE A 382 2.93 -1.43 20.12
N HIS A 383 4.05 -0.86 19.66
CA HIS A 383 4.36 0.57 19.66
C HIS A 383 4.38 1.08 18.21
N CYS A 384 3.18 1.31 17.67
CA CYS A 384 3.01 1.76 16.29
C CYS A 384 3.09 3.29 16.22
N TYR A 385 4.10 3.82 15.52
CA TYR A 385 4.17 5.25 15.26
C TYR A 385 3.44 5.60 13.97
N CYS A 386 2.65 6.67 13.98
CA CYS A 386 1.94 7.16 12.80
C CYS A 386 2.05 8.69 12.67
N PHE A 387 1.60 9.21 11.54
CA PHE A 387 1.19 10.61 11.42
C PHE A 387 -0.33 10.70 11.54
N ILE A 388 -0.82 11.78 12.15
CA ILE A 388 -2.24 12.16 12.13
C ILE A 388 -2.30 13.59 11.57
N ARG A 389 -3.13 13.79 10.55
CA ARG A 389 -3.42 15.08 9.91
C ARG A 389 -4.50 15.85 10.69
N SER A 390 -4.67 17.14 10.40
CA SER A 390 -5.68 17.97 11.06
C SER A 390 -7.14 17.60 10.77
N ASN A 391 -7.41 16.79 9.75
CA ASN A 391 -8.72 16.26 9.37
C ASN A 391 -8.96 14.80 9.83
N GLU A 392 -7.95 14.13 10.39
CA GLU A 392 -8.01 12.75 10.89
C GLU A 392 -8.23 12.77 12.42
N THR A 393 -8.99 11.81 12.95
CA THR A 393 -9.23 11.68 14.40
C THR A 393 -8.40 10.52 14.98
N GLN A 394 -8.28 10.46 16.31
CA GLN A 394 -7.70 9.28 16.95
C GLN A 394 -8.54 8.03 16.62
N ASP A 395 -9.86 8.12 16.69
CA ASP A 395 -10.79 7.02 16.41
C ASP A 395 -10.73 6.52 14.96
N SER A 396 -10.50 7.40 13.97
CA SER A 396 -10.32 6.95 12.57
C SER A 396 -9.04 6.16 12.40
N VAL A 397 -7.96 6.54 13.10
CA VAL A 397 -6.67 5.83 13.05
C VAL A 397 -6.69 4.54 13.89
N VAL A 398 -7.48 4.48 14.98
CA VAL A 398 -7.82 3.19 15.62
C VAL A 398 -8.58 2.30 14.62
N SER A 399 -9.57 2.84 13.92
CA SER A 399 -10.38 2.07 12.96
C SER A 399 -9.55 1.50 11.80
N GLU A 400 -8.58 2.28 11.29
CA GLU A 400 -7.59 1.80 10.31
C GLU A 400 -6.70 0.69 10.91
N ALA A 401 -6.18 0.89 12.13
CA ALA A 401 -5.34 -0.10 12.79
C ALA A 401 -6.08 -1.41 13.10
N GLU A 402 -7.35 -1.36 13.52
CA GLU A 402 -8.20 -2.53 13.77
C GLU A 402 -8.52 -3.29 12.47
N LEU A 403 -8.76 -2.57 11.37
CA LEU A 403 -8.96 -3.16 10.04
C LEU A 403 -7.69 -3.87 9.54
N LEU A 404 -6.53 -3.23 9.71
CA LEU A 404 -5.24 -3.80 9.30
C LEU A 404 -4.82 -4.98 10.20
N LEU A 405 -5.16 -4.98 11.49
CA LEU A 405 -5.00 -6.13 12.39
C LEU A 405 -6.03 -7.26 12.17
N ASN A 406 -7.21 -6.97 11.63
CA ASN A 406 -8.42 -7.82 11.71
C ASN A 406 -8.78 -8.21 13.16
N ALA A 407 -8.52 -7.31 14.12
CA ALA A 407 -8.77 -7.53 15.54
C ALA A 407 -9.14 -6.21 16.24
N LYS A 408 -9.98 -6.29 17.29
CA LYS A 408 -10.32 -5.11 18.10
C LYS A 408 -9.21 -4.74 19.06
N ILE A 409 -8.84 -3.46 19.09
CA ILE A 409 -7.81 -2.89 19.96
C ILE A 409 -8.50 -2.38 21.23
N HIS A 410 -8.34 -3.11 22.33
CA HIS A 410 -8.87 -2.68 23.62
C HIS A 410 -7.92 -1.69 24.29
N GLU A 411 -8.43 -0.51 24.67
CA GLU A 411 -7.69 0.58 25.35
C GLU A 411 -6.45 1.10 24.57
N PRO A 412 -6.61 1.66 23.34
CA PRO A 412 -5.52 2.26 22.59
C PRO A 412 -4.97 3.52 23.30
N VAL A 413 -3.69 3.50 23.68
CA VAL A 413 -3.03 4.63 24.35
C VAL A 413 -2.32 5.49 23.32
N PHE A 414 -2.85 6.69 23.09
CA PHE A 414 -2.25 7.70 22.22
C PHE A 414 -1.24 8.59 22.95
N HIS A 415 -0.07 8.80 22.35
CA HIS A 415 0.94 9.75 22.82
C HIS A 415 1.40 10.68 21.69
N ARG A 416 1.23 12.00 21.89
CA ARG A 416 1.63 13.03 20.92
C ARG A 416 3.14 13.26 21.01
N VAL A 417 3.89 12.89 19.97
CA VAL A 417 5.35 12.98 19.94
C VAL A 417 5.81 14.41 19.61
N ARG A 418 5.41 14.92 18.45
CA ARG A 418 5.71 16.30 18.00
C ARG A 418 4.92 16.70 16.77
N ASP A 419 4.81 18.00 16.53
CA ASP A 419 4.44 18.55 15.21
C ASP A 419 5.58 18.28 14.19
N VAL A 420 5.19 18.03 12.94
CA VAL A 420 6.09 17.59 11.86
C VAL A 420 6.11 18.57 10.70
N ALA A 421 4.93 19.06 10.35
CA ALA A 421 4.67 20.17 9.42
C ALA A 421 3.39 20.89 9.91
N PRO A 422 3.00 22.05 9.35
CA PRO A 422 1.64 22.56 9.50
C PRO A 422 0.63 21.45 9.20
N ASN A 423 -0.40 21.33 10.03
CA ASN A 423 -1.47 20.33 9.92
C ASN A 423 -1.04 18.84 9.97
N LYS A 424 0.19 18.51 10.39
CA LYS A 424 0.68 17.11 10.49
C LYS A 424 1.49 16.84 11.76
N VAL A 425 1.01 15.90 12.58
CA VAL A 425 1.55 15.57 13.90
C VAL A 425 2.02 14.11 13.94
N LYS A 426 3.18 13.80 14.55
CA LYS A 426 3.62 12.42 14.83
C LYS A 426 3.02 11.96 16.17
N TRP A 427 2.46 10.75 16.17
CA TRP A 427 1.93 10.07 17.35
C TRP A 427 2.58 8.69 17.52
N GLU A 428 2.62 8.20 18.77
CA GLU A 428 2.72 6.77 19.13
C GLU A 428 1.31 6.31 19.49
N ILE A 429 0.92 5.14 18.98
CA ILE A 429 -0.26 4.38 19.42
C ILE A 429 0.28 3.10 20.08
N LYS A 430 -0.08 2.89 21.36
CA LYS A 430 0.35 1.72 22.15
C LYS A 430 -0.85 0.88 22.58
N TYR A 431 -0.77 -0.44 22.38
CA TYR A 431 -1.77 -1.42 22.84
C TYR A 431 -1.16 -2.82 23.02
N SER A 432 -1.80 -3.66 23.83
CA SER A 432 -1.42 -5.07 24.10
C SER A 432 -2.57 -6.07 24.00
N LYS A 433 -3.82 -5.60 24.03
CA LYS A 433 -5.01 -6.45 23.89
C LYS A 433 -5.52 -6.41 22.46
N MET A 434 -5.09 -7.36 21.64
CA MET A 434 -5.90 -7.83 20.52
C MET A 434 -6.99 -8.74 21.08
N ILE A 435 -8.25 -8.32 21.05
CA ILE A 435 -9.37 -9.24 21.34
C ILE A 435 -9.69 -9.98 20.05
N ALA A 436 -9.05 -11.13 19.88
CA ALA A 436 -9.52 -12.17 18.98
C ALA A 436 -10.81 -12.76 19.58
N TYR A 437 -11.96 -12.45 18.98
CA TYR A 437 -13.26 -12.97 19.40
C TYR A 437 -13.41 -14.46 19.04
N PHE A 438 -12.74 -15.33 19.81
CA PHE A 438 -13.00 -16.77 19.80
C PHE A 438 -14.36 -17.07 20.45
N TYR A 439 -15.44 -16.82 19.70
CA TYR A 439 -16.80 -17.22 20.08
C TYR A 439 -16.95 -18.75 20.03
N LYS A 440 -16.46 -19.43 21.08
CA LYS A 440 -16.88 -20.81 21.39
C LYS A 440 -18.34 -20.82 21.84
N ILE A 441 -19.28 -20.77 20.91
CA ILE A 441 -20.70 -21.02 21.18
C ILE A 441 -20.90 -22.52 21.39
N TYR A 442 -20.61 -22.98 22.60
CA TYR A 442 -20.72 -24.37 23.04
C TYR A 442 -21.78 -24.58 24.13
N THR A 443 -22.96 -23.96 23.99
CA THR A 443 -24.20 -24.38 24.68
C THR A 443 -25.43 -23.76 24.01
N PHE A 444 -25.99 -24.44 23.00
CA PHE A 444 -27.45 -24.48 22.78
C PHE A 444 -27.81 -25.76 22.00
N HIS A 445 -27.88 -26.87 22.74
CA HIS A 445 -28.53 -28.11 22.35
C HIS A 445 -29.48 -28.47 23.49
N ILE A 446 -30.56 -29.22 23.17
CA ILE A 446 -31.81 -29.31 23.93
C ILE A 446 -32.67 -28.04 23.72
N ILE A 447 -33.99 -28.23 23.62
CA ILE A 447 -35.00 -27.21 23.23
C ILE A 447 -34.90 -26.71 21.77
N CYS A 448 -34.80 -27.65 20.82
CA CYS A 448 -35.37 -27.43 19.46
C CYS A 448 -35.84 -28.74 18.76
N THR A 449 -35.79 -29.89 19.44
CA THR A 449 -36.27 -31.17 18.93
C THR A 449 -37.72 -31.44 19.32
N PHE A 450 -38.66 -30.65 18.79
CA PHE A 450 -40.07 -31.02 18.63
C PHE A 450 -40.73 -30.05 17.62
N ILE A 451 -41.61 -30.57 16.76
CA ILE A 451 -42.31 -29.84 15.67
C ILE A 451 -41.40 -29.36 14.53
N SER A 452 -41.09 -30.26 13.59
CA SER A 452 -41.07 -30.02 12.13
C SER A 452 -40.84 -31.33 11.37
N THR A 453 -41.85 -32.20 11.38
CA THR A 453 -41.84 -33.44 10.58
C THR A 453 -42.46 -33.20 9.20
N VAL A 454 -41.72 -33.56 8.15
CA VAL A 454 -42.19 -33.71 6.75
C VAL A 454 -42.74 -32.44 6.08
N THR A 455 -41.83 -31.70 5.46
CA THR A 455 -42.00 -31.29 4.06
C THR A 455 -40.77 -31.73 3.29
N CYS A 456 -40.87 -32.82 2.53
CA CYS A 456 -39.94 -33.08 1.44
C CYS A 456 -40.34 -32.12 0.31
N SER A 457 -39.45 -31.21 -0.08
CA SER A 457 -39.69 -30.20 -1.10
C SER A 457 -38.58 -30.29 -2.13
N ASP A 458 -38.96 -30.16 -3.40
CA ASP A 458 -38.14 -30.59 -4.54
C ASP A 458 -36.74 -29.98 -4.58
N SER A 459 -35.78 -30.78 -5.05
CA SER A 459 -34.49 -30.28 -5.54
C SER A 459 -34.70 -29.53 -6.86
N SER A 460 -35.32 -28.35 -6.79
CA SER A 460 -35.38 -27.42 -7.92
C SER A 460 -33.95 -27.09 -8.34
N SER A 461 -33.61 -27.31 -9.61
CA SER A 461 -32.32 -26.90 -10.15
C SER A 461 -32.13 -25.40 -9.94
N ASN A 462 -31.03 -25.01 -9.29
CA ASN A 462 -30.75 -23.62 -8.88
C ASN A 462 -30.25 -22.81 -10.09
N LEU A 463 -31.05 -22.82 -11.16
CA LEU A 463 -30.72 -22.47 -12.55
C LEU A 463 -30.87 -20.96 -12.77
N GLY A 464 -30.35 -20.18 -11.82
CA GLY A 464 -30.28 -18.72 -11.87
C GLY A 464 -28.95 -18.25 -12.45
N VAL A 465 -28.98 -17.08 -13.10
CA VAL A 465 -27.79 -16.41 -13.61
C VAL A 465 -26.93 -15.91 -12.43
N GLY A 466 -25.64 -16.22 -12.45
CA GLY A 466 -24.66 -15.70 -11.49
C GLY A 466 -24.18 -14.30 -11.85
N VAL A 467 -23.46 -13.66 -10.92
CA VAL A 467 -22.81 -12.36 -11.16
C VAL A 467 -21.44 -12.27 -10.50
N ASN A 468 -20.52 -11.52 -11.09
CA ASN A 468 -19.23 -11.19 -10.53
C ASN A 468 -19.33 -9.93 -9.67
N TRP A 469 -18.99 -10.00 -8.39
CA TRP A 469 -18.89 -8.84 -7.51
C TRP A 469 -17.40 -8.52 -7.29
N GLY A 470 -16.93 -7.54 -8.05
CA GLY A 470 -15.61 -6.94 -7.90
C GLY A 470 -15.57 -5.87 -6.82
N THR A 471 -14.40 -5.72 -6.19
CA THR A 471 -14.15 -4.88 -5.02
C THR A 471 -13.33 -3.63 -5.33
N MET A 472 -12.86 -3.46 -6.58
CA MET A 472 -11.91 -2.41 -6.99
C MET A 472 -12.61 -1.07 -7.24
N THR A 473 -13.29 -0.56 -6.20
CA THR A 473 -13.91 0.76 -6.19
C THR A 473 -13.30 1.62 -5.08
N SER A 474 -13.17 2.91 -5.36
CA SER A 474 -12.69 3.91 -4.40
C SER A 474 -13.61 4.14 -3.19
N HIS A 475 -14.91 3.86 -3.37
CA HIS A 475 -15.97 4.12 -2.39
C HIS A 475 -16.94 2.94 -2.38
N GLN A 476 -16.64 1.90 -1.60
CA GLN A 476 -17.48 0.71 -1.52
C GLN A 476 -18.87 1.00 -0.89
N LEU A 477 -19.90 0.36 -1.44
CA LEU A 477 -21.24 0.28 -0.84
C LEU A 477 -21.25 -0.68 0.36
N PRO A 478 -22.16 -0.51 1.35
CA PRO A 478 -22.30 -1.47 2.45
C PRO A 478 -22.64 -2.87 1.93
N ALA A 479 -21.85 -3.88 2.30
CA ALA A 479 -21.94 -5.22 1.74
C ALA A 479 -23.33 -5.85 1.96
N GLU A 480 -23.94 -5.62 3.12
CA GLU A 480 -25.29 -6.10 3.46
C GLU A 480 -26.36 -5.54 2.52
N LYS A 481 -26.16 -4.30 2.05
CA LYS A 481 -27.07 -3.62 1.11
C LYS A 481 -26.88 -4.09 -0.33
N VAL A 482 -25.67 -4.49 -0.71
CA VAL A 482 -25.42 -5.14 -2.01
C VAL A 482 -25.99 -6.57 -2.02
N VAL A 483 -25.87 -7.32 -0.91
CA VAL A 483 -26.50 -8.64 -0.78
C VAL A 483 -28.03 -8.55 -0.79
N GLU A 484 -28.63 -7.58 -0.09
CA GLU A 484 -30.08 -7.30 -0.17
C GLU A 484 -30.51 -7.02 -1.62
N MET A 485 -29.80 -6.12 -2.32
CA MET A 485 -30.03 -5.83 -3.74
C MET A 485 -29.91 -7.08 -4.63
N MET A 486 -28.90 -7.93 -4.43
CA MET A 486 -28.74 -9.16 -5.20
C MET A 486 -29.94 -10.11 -5.02
N ARG A 487 -30.42 -10.28 -3.78
CA ARG A 487 -31.59 -11.11 -3.46
C ARG A 487 -32.88 -10.54 -4.04
N GLU A 488 -33.10 -9.22 -3.98
CA GLU A 488 -34.29 -8.57 -4.56
C GLU A 488 -34.35 -8.66 -6.09
N ASN A 489 -33.20 -8.69 -6.76
CA ASN A 489 -33.09 -8.89 -8.21
C ASN A 489 -33.16 -10.37 -8.61
N GLY A 490 -32.99 -11.30 -7.67
CA GLY A 490 -33.07 -12.73 -7.91
C GLY A 490 -31.77 -13.39 -8.35
N PHE A 491 -30.62 -12.75 -8.15
CA PHE A 491 -29.32 -13.40 -8.34
C PHE A 491 -29.18 -14.56 -7.34
N LYS A 492 -28.78 -15.74 -7.84
CA LYS A 492 -28.63 -16.96 -7.04
C LYS A 492 -27.20 -17.43 -6.86
N LYS A 493 -26.25 -16.87 -7.61
CA LYS A 493 -24.82 -17.17 -7.50
C LYS A 493 -24.00 -15.88 -7.56
N VAL A 494 -22.88 -15.83 -6.82
CA VAL A 494 -21.91 -14.74 -6.89
C VAL A 494 -20.47 -15.29 -6.99
N LYS A 495 -19.66 -14.70 -7.88
CA LYS A 495 -18.21 -14.89 -7.90
C LYS A 495 -17.55 -13.68 -7.25
N LEU A 496 -16.66 -13.94 -6.29
CA LEU A 496 -15.86 -12.94 -5.58
C LEU A 496 -14.38 -13.11 -5.98
N PHE A 497 -13.68 -12.02 -6.26
CA PHE A 497 -12.25 -12.06 -6.63
C PHE A 497 -11.31 -12.19 -5.43
N GLU A 498 -11.82 -12.00 -4.22
CA GLU A 498 -11.13 -12.20 -2.95
C GLU A 498 -12.13 -12.54 -1.84
N ALA A 499 -11.64 -13.16 -0.77
CA ALA A 499 -12.44 -13.48 0.41
C ALA A 499 -12.57 -12.26 1.36
N GLU A 500 -13.12 -11.13 0.89
CA GLU A 500 -13.26 -9.96 1.76
C GLU A 500 -14.25 -10.26 2.90
N LYS A 501 -13.74 -10.23 4.14
CA LYS A 501 -14.50 -10.59 5.35
C LYS A 501 -15.86 -9.91 5.45
N ARG A 502 -16.00 -8.62 5.12
CA ARG A 502 -17.28 -7.90 5.18
C ARG A 502 -18.32 -8.49 4.22
N ILE A 503 -17.87 -8.91 3.03
CA ILE A 503 -18.72 -9.52 2.01
C ILE A 503 -19.10 -10.94 2.44
N MET A 504 -18.15 -11.72 2.95
CA MET A 504 -18.41 -13.05 3.50
C MET A 504 -19.38 -13.01 4.70
N GLU A 505 -19.20 -12.06 5.62
CA GLU A 505 -20.12 -11.82 6.75
C GLU A 505 -21.52 -11.39 6.27
N ALA A 506 -21.62 -10.56 5.24
CA ALA A 506 -22.90 -10.14 4.64
C ALA A 506 -23.63 -11.26 3.87
N LEU A 507 -22.92 -12.28 3.39
CA LEU A 507 -23.48 -13.41 2.64
C LEU A 507 -24.01 -14.55 3.54
N ILE A 508 -23.77 -14.49 4.86
CA ILE A 508 -24.28 -15.48 5.83
C ILE A 508 -25.82 -15.54 5.77
N GLY A 509 -26.38 -16.74 5.56
CA GLY A 509 -27.83 -16.94 5.47
C GLY A 509 -28.50 -16.29 4.25
N SER A 510 -27.75 -15.86 3.24
CA SER A 510 -28.28 -15.21 2.04
C SER A 510 -28.95 -16.15 1.03
N GLU A 511 -28.63 -17.46 1.08
CA GLU A 511 -28.96 -18.47 0.06
C GLU A 511 -28.38 -18.19 -1.34
N ILE A 512 -27.32 -17.36 -1.42
CA ILE A 512 -26.56 -17.14 -2.65
C ILE A 512 -25.38 -18.12 -2.67
N GLU A 513 -25.23 -18.87 -3.76
CA GLU A 513 -24.11 -19.77 -3.99
C GLU A 513 -22.82 -18.97 -4.27
N VAL A 514 -21.72 -19.26 -3.58
CA VAL A 514 -20.47 -18.48 -3.68
C VAL A 514 -19.37 -19.27 -4.40
N MET A 515 -18.78 -18.63 -5.42
CA MET A 515 -17.44 -18.93 -5.91
C MET A 515 -16.48 -17.88 -5.32
N VAL A 516 -15.54 -18.30 -4.47
CA VAL A 516 -14.58 -17.38 -3.81
C VAL A 516 -13.18 -17.60 -4.39
N ALA A 517 -12.53 -16.54 -4.85
CA ALA A 517 -11.24 -16.64 -5.52
C ALA A 517 -10.03 -16.39 -4.59
N ILE A 518 -8.91 -16.99 -5.00
CA ILE A 518 -7.56 -16.80 -4.48
C ILE A 518 -6.83 -15.90 -5.49
N PRO A 519 -6.36 -14.71 -5.11
CA PRO A 519 -5.61 -13.83 -6.00
C PRO A 519 -4.32 -14.46 -6.54
N ASN A 520 -3.95 -14.14 -7.79
CA ASN A 520 -2.77 -14.70 -8.49
C ASN A 520 -1.45 -14.58 -7.69
N PHE A 521 -1.28 -13.51 -6.89
CA PHE A 521 -0.07 -13.34 -6.07
C PHE A 521 0.12 -14.40 -4.99
N MET A 522 -0.95 -15.09 -4.56
CA MET A 522 -0.87 -16.15 -3.54
C MET A 522 -0.45 -17.51 -4.11
N LEU A 523 -0.54 -17.70 -5.43
CA LEU A 523 -0.31 -19.00 -6.08
C LEU A 523 1.11 -19.53 -5.84
N LEU A 524 2.11 -18.66 -5.77
CA LEU A 524 3.50 -19.06 -5.59
C LEU A 524 3.78 -19.69 -4.22
N ASP A 525 3.17 -19.16 -3.16
CA ASP A 525 3.33 -19.70 -1.81
C ASP A 525 2.49 -20.97 -1.66
N MET A 526 1.23 -20.95 -2.13
CA MET A 526 0.36 -22.14 -2.13
C MET A 526 0.90 -23.29 -2.98
N SER A 527 1.66 -23.03 -4.05
CA SER A 527 2.30 -24.07 -4.86
C SER A 527 3.50 -24.72 -4.15
N ARG A 528 4.15 -23.99 -3.23
CA ARG A 528 5.39 -24.39 -2.56
C ARG A 528 5.17 -25.04 -1.20
N ASP A 529 4.23 -24.52 -0.42
CA ASP A 529 3.95 -24.99 0.94
C ASP A 529 2.43 -25.21 1.11
N PRO A 530 1.98 -26.47 1.18
CA PRO A 530 0.56 -26.80 1.31
C PRO A 530 -0.13 -26.16 2.53
N SER A 531 0.63 -25.78 3.57
CA SER A 531 0.05 -25.15 4.76
C SER A 531 -0.55 -23.77 4.46
N TYR A 532 -0.08 -23.05 3.43
CA TYR A 532 -0.69 -21.80 2.99
C TYR A 532 -2.10 -22.03 2.41
N ALA A 533 -2.31 -23.16 1.73
CA ALA A 533 -3.63 -23.57 1.27
C ALA A 533 -4.53 -24.03 2.43
N ASP A 534 -3.99 -24.74 3.42
CA ASP A 534 -4.71 -25.11 4.65
C ASP A 534 -5.18 -23.86 5.44
N TYR A 535 -4.29 -22.90 5.70
CA TYR A 535 -4.64 -21.66 6.40
C TYR A 535 -5.65 -20.81 5.63
N TRP A 536 -5.56 -20.75 4.30
CA TRP A 536 -6.52 -20.02 3.49
C TRP A 536 -7.91 -20.69 3.50
N VAL A 537 -7.96 -22.02 3.37
CA VAL A 537 -9.21 -22.79 3.48
C VAL A 537 -9.83 -22.65 4.87
N ASP A 538 -9.03 -22.66 5.94
CA ASP A 538 -9.53 -22.46 7.30
C ASP A 538 -10.14 -21.06 7.50
N ALA A 539 -9.38 -20.01 7.17
CA ALA A 539 -9.80 -18.63 7.36
C ALA A 539 -10.98 -18.19 6.45
N ASN A 540 -11.04 -18.71 5.21
CA ASN A 540 -11.93 -18.19 4.17
C ASN A 540 -13.03 -19.18 3.72
N VAL A 541 -12.94 -20.46 4.09
CA VAL A 541 -13.95 -21.47 3.77
C VAL A 541 -14.54 -22.10 5.03
N THR A 542 -13.77 -22.79 5.87
CA THR A 542 -14.31 -23.53 7.04
C THR A 542 -14.98 -22.59 8.04
N THR A 543 -14.43 -21.37 8.21
CA THR A 543 -14.98 -20.30 9.05
C THR A 543 -16.41 -19.89 8.67
N TYR A 544 -16.81 -20.05 7.40
CA TYR A 544 -18.12 -19.63 6.89
C TYR A 544 -19.03 -20.79 6.44
N ALA A 545 -18.48 -21.96 6.13
CA ALA A 545 -19.19 -23.12 5.57
C ALA A 545 -19.92 -23.99 6.63
N TYR A 546 -20.53 -23.37 7.64
CA TYR A 546 -21.34 -24.03 8.66
C TYR A 546 -22.85 -23.99 8.30
N PRO A 547 -23.73 -24.80 8.91
CA PRO A 547 -25.16 -24.77 8.63
C PRO A 547 -25.80 -23.39 8.91
N GLY A 548 -26.33 -22.74 7.87
CA GLY A 548 -26.82 -21.36 7.94
C GLY A 548 -25.76 -20.27 7.73
N GLY A 549 -24.52 -20.66 7.40
CA GLY A 549 -23.42 -19.77 7.01
C GLY A 549 -23.49 -19.32 5.56
N VAL A 550 -22.34 -19.32 4.87
CA VAL A 550 -22.21 -18.97 3.44
C VAL A 550 -22.20 -20.24 2.59
N ASP A 551 -23.02 -20.28 1.53
CA ASP A 551 -23.13 -21.45 0.66
C ASP A 551 -22.04 -21.50 -0.42
N ILE A 552 -20.80 -21.72 0.02
CA ILE A 552 -19.62 -21.81 -0.86
C ILE A 552 -19.70 -23.11 -1.68
N LYS A 553 -19.68 -23.00 -3.02
CA LYS A 553 -19.61 -24.14 -3.95
C LYS A 553 -18.22 -24.34 -4.54
N TYR A 554 -17.52 -23.23 -4.81
CA TYR A 554 -16.30 -23.25 -5.61
C TYR A 554 -15.21 -22.37 -5.00
N VAL A 555 -13.96 -22.83 -5.11
CA VAL A 555 -12.76 -22.01 -4.86
C VAL A 555 -12.04 -21.79 -6.18
N ALA A 556 -11.97 -20.53 -6.62
CA ALA A 556 -11.27 -20.16 -7.85
C ALA A 556 -9.79 -19.91 -7.58
N VAL A 557 -8.92 -20.81 -8.01
CA VAL A 557 -7.49 -20.79 -7.74
C VAL A 557 -6.80 -19.93 -8.81
N GLY A 558 -6.67 -18.64 -8.52
CA GLY A 558 -6.23 -17.63 -9.48
C GLY A 558 -7.39 -17.02 -10.28
N ASN A 559 -7.05 -16.05 -11.13
CA ASN A 559 -7.91 -15.56 -12.20
C ASN A 559 -7.06 -15.37 -13.47
N GLU A 560 -7.39 -16.11 -14.52
CA GLU A 560 -6.75 -16.10 -15.83
C GLU A 560 -5.20 -16.24 -15.81
N PRO A 561 -4.60 -17.18 -15.03
CA PRO A 561 -3.15 -17.26 -14.83
C PRO A 561 -2.33 -17.52 -16.12
N PHE A 562 -2.96 -18.06 -17.18
CA PHE A 562 -2.31 -18.42 -18.45
C PHE A 562 -2.51 -17.36 -19.57
N LEU A 563 -2.98 -16.16 -19.23
CA LEU A 563 -3.01 -15.00 -20.14
C LEU A 563 -1.63 -14.76 -20.75
N LYS A 564 -1.57 -14.54 -22.07
CA LYS A 564 -0.33 -14.12 -22.76
C LYS A 564 0.32 -12.87 -22.13
N ALA A 565 -0.48 -11.97 -21.54
CA ALA A 565 -0.01 -10.77 -20.83
C ALA A 565 0.84 -11.06 -19.58
N TYR A 566 0.75 -12.26 -18.97
CA TYR A 566 1.57 -12.64 -17.82
C TYR A 566 2.90 -13.31 -18.17
N ASN A 567 3.21 -13.53 -19.46
CA ASN A 567 4.48 -14.12 -19.92
C ASN A 567 4.90 -15.35 -19.08
N ASP A 568 3.98 -16.32 -18.99
CA ASP A 568 4.11 -17.61 -18.29
C ASP A 568 4.40 -17.55 -16.77
N THR A 569 4.34 -16.38 -16.12
CA THR A 569 4.65 -16.17 -14.68
C THR A 569 3.94 -17.16 -13.75
N TYR A 570 2.69 -17.52 -14.05
CA TYR A 570 1.88 -18.44 -13.22
C TYR A 570 1.80 -19.87 -13.77
N LEU A 571 2.39 -20.16 -14.95
CA LEU A 571 2.21 -21.41 -15.68
C LEU A 571 2.59 -22.64 -14.84
N GLN A 572 3.78 -22.61 -14.25
CA GLN A 572 4.36 -23.73 -13.50
C GLN A 572 3.86 -23.85 -12.04
N ILE A 573 3.10 -22.86 -11.54
CA ILE A 573 2.66 -22.80 -10.13
C ILE A 573 1.14 -22.95 -9.95
N THR A 574 0.36 -22.77 -11.02
CA THR A 574 -1.11 -22.89 -10.97
C THR A 574 -1.57 -24.30 -10.60
N LEU A 575 -1.01 -25.34 -11.23
CA LEU A 575 -1.41 -26.72 -10.97
C LEU A 575 -1.06 -27.20 -9.53
N PRO A 576 0.16 -27.01 -8.99
CA PRO A 576 0.43 -27.39 -7.60
C PRO A 576 -0.38 -26.58 -6.58
N ALA A 577 -0.66 -25.30 -6.85
CA ALA A 577 -1.57 -24.51 -6.00
C ALA A 577 -3.00 -25.08 -6.01
N LEU A 578 -3.54 -25.41 -7.19
CA LEU A 578 -4.85 -26.06 -7.36
C LEU A 578 -4.93 -27.39 -6.60
N GLN A 579 -3.89 -28.22 -6.73
CA GLN A 579 -3.76 -29.49 -6.00
C GLN A 579 -3.76 -29.27 -4.49
N ASN A 580 -2.98 -28.31 -3.98
CA ASN A 580 -2.89 -28.03 -2.55
C ASN A 580 -4.20 -27.46 -1.98
N VAL A 581 -4.91 -26.61 -2.71
CA VAL A 581 -6.23 -26.07 -2.31
C VAL A 581 -7.29 -27.16 -2.28
N GLN A 582 -7.41 -28.01 -3.32
CA GLN A 582 -8.36 -29.12 -3.27
C GLN A 582 -8.01 -30.12 -2.16
N ASN A 583 -6.73 -30.38 -1.91
CA ASN A 583 -6.30 -31.24 -0.82
C ASN A 583 -6.58 -30.63 0.58
N ALA A 584 -6.51 -29.31 0.73
CA ALA A 584 -6.94 -28.61 1.94
C ALA A 584 -8.46 -28.71 2.15
N LEU A 585 -9.26 -28.52 1.10
CA LEU A 585 -10.72 -28.76 1.14
C LEU A 585 -11.06 -30.22 1.48
N ASN A 586 -10.29 -31.19 0.96
CA ASN A 586 -10.42 -32.60 1.29
C ASN A 586 -10.10 -32.87 2.78
N ARG A 587 -8.98 -32.33 3.31
CA ARG A 587 -8.59 -32.44 4.72
C ARG A 587 -9.60 -31.79 5.68
N ALA A 588 -10.19 -30.66 5.28
CA ALA A 588 -11.22 -29.96 6.04
C ALA A 588 -12.61 -30.64 6.01
N GLY A 589 -12.77 -31.74 5.25
CA GLY A 589 -14.04 -32.46 5.13
C GLY A 589 -15.04 -31.86 4.13
N TYR A 590 -14.67 -30.79 3.42
CA TYR A 590 -15.54 -30.07 2.49
C TYR A 590 -15.38 -30.48 1.03
N GLY A 591 -14.31 -31.17 0.63
CA GLY A 591 -13.97 -31.46 -0.78
C GLY A 591 -14.97 -32.31 -1.59
N SER A 592 -15.98 -32.90 -0.94
CA SER A 592 -17.14 -33.52 -1.60
C SER A 592 -18.21 -32.51 -2.02
N GLN A 593 -18.31 -31.38 -1.33
CA GLN A 593 -19.31 -30.32 -1.50
C GLN A 593 -18.72 -29.08 -2.19
N ILE A 594 -17.45 -28.78 -1.94
CA ILE A 594 -16.73 -27.60 -2.42
C ILE A 594 -15.59 -28.06 -3.35
N LYS A 595 -15.53 -27.50 -4.56
CA LYS A 595 -14.53 -27.85 -5.58
C LYS A 595 -13.59 -26.70 -5.88
N ALA A 596 -12.29 -26.99 -5.96
CA ALA A 596 -11.31 -26.05 -6.50
C ALA A 596 -11.36 -26.07 -8.04
N THR A 597 -11.30 -24.91 -8.66
CA THR A 597 -11.29 -24.71 -10.13
C THR A 597 -10.30 -23.62 -10.49
N VAL A 598 -9.94 -23.46 -11.76
CA VAL A 598 -9.11 -22.36 -12.26
C VAL A 598 -9.92 -21.62 -13.33
N PRO A 599 -10.31 -20.35 -13.11
CA PRO A 599 -10.82 -19.48 -14.17
C PRO A 599 -9.71 -19.18 -15.17
N LEU A 600 -9.88 -19.62 -16.42
CA LEU A 600 -8.94 -19.40 -17.51
C LEU A 600 -9.58 -18.49 -18.57
N ASN A 601 -8.81 -17.59 -19.18
CA ASN A 601 -9.32 -16.76 -20.28
C ASN A 601 -9.61 -17.64 -21.51
N ALA A 602 -10.59 -17.27 -22.33
CA ALA A 602 -10.82 -17.89 -23.64
C ALA A 602 -9.61 -17.84 -24.60
N ASP A 603 -8.58 -17.02 -24.32
CA ASP A 603 -7.35 -16.95 -25.11
C ASP A 603 -6.56 -18.28 -25.14
N ILE A 604 -6.81 -19.22 -24.22
CA ILE A 604 -6.04 -20.49 -24.13
C ILE A 604 -6.41 -21.55 -25.17
N TYR A 605 -7.45 -21.32 -25.98
CA TYR A 605 -7.84 -22.19 -27.09
C TYR A 605 -8.13 -21.38 -28.35
N GLU A 606 -7.83 -21.97 -29.50
CA GLU A 606 -7.94 -21.31 -30.81
C GLU A 606 -8.32 -22.31 -31.91
N SER A 607 -9.02 -21.82 -32.93
CA SER A 607 -9.19 -22.55 -34.20
C SER A 607 -8.08 -22.11 -35.15
N PRO A 608 -7.37 -23.02 -35.84
CA PRO A 608 -6.27 -22.64 -36.73
C PRO A 608 -6.72 -21.69 -37.85
N ASP A 609 -5.88 -20.71 -38.22
CA ASP A 609 -6.15 -19.75 -39.30
C ASP A 609 -6.49 -20.40 -40.65
N SER A 610 -6.00 -21.62 -40.89
CA SER A 610 -6.27 -22.41 -42.09
C SER A 610 -7.65 -23.07 -42.11
N ASN A 611 -8.33 -23.15 -40.97
CA ASN A 611 -9.69 -23.66 -40.81
C ASN A 611 -10.38 -23.04 -39.57
N PRO A 612 -10.75 -21.74 -39.61
CA PRO A 612 -11.22 -20.99 -38.44
C PRO A 612 -12.69 -21.29 -38.12
N VAL A 613 -12.97 -22.53 -37.70
CA VAL A 613 -14.30 -23.03 -37.28
C VAL A 613 -14.22 -23.70 -35.90
N PRO A 614 -15.28 -23.68 -35.08
CA PRO A 614 -15.24 -24.23 -33.71
C PRO A 614 -14.83 -25.69 -33.61
N SER A 615 -15.29 -26.58 -34.50
CA SER A 615 -14.89 -28.00 -34.52
C SER A 615 -13.38 -28.23 -34.74
N ALA A 616 -12.66 -27.24 -35.27
CA ALA A 616 -11.21 -27.27 -35.43
C ALA A 616 -10.45 -26.86 -34.16
N GLY A 617 -11.13 -26.34 -33.14
CA GLY A 617 -10.56 -25.78 -31.91
C GLY A 617 -9.61 -26.72 -31.18
N ASP A 618 -8.48 -26.19 -30.72
CA ASP A 618 -7.52 -26.89 -29.85
C ASP A 618 -6.98 -25.94 -28.77
N PHE A 619 -6.35 -26.47 -27.72
CA PHE A 619 -5.60 -25.66 -26.78
C PHE A 619 -4.30 -25.14 -27.41
N ARG A 620 -3.92 -23.90 -27.11
CA ARG A 620 -2.70 -23.27 -27.64
C ARG A 620 -1.46 -24.13 -27.39
N SER A 621 -0.64 -24.29 -28.42
CA SER A 621 0.48 -25.25 -28.43
C SER A 621 1.44 -25.15 -27.25
N GLU A 622 1.71 -23.93 -26.80
CA GLU A 622 2.71 -23.58 -25.78
C GLU A 622 2.26 -23.85 -24.34
N ILE A 623 0.94 -23.95 -24.10
CA ILE A 623 0.35 -24.24 -22.77
C ILE A 623 -0.54 -25.49 -22.77
N LYS A 624 -0.60 -26.22 -23.88
CA LYS A 624 -1.50 -27.36 -24.07
C LYS A 624 -1.30 -28.44 -23.02
N ASP A 625 -0.07 -28.85 -22.77
CA ASP A 625 0.23 -29.94 -21.82
C ASP A 625 -0.13 -29.54 -20.38
N ALA A 626 0.26 -28.35 -19.92
CA ALA A 626 -0.11 -27.82 -18.60
C ALA A 626 -1.63 -27.64 -18.43
N THR A 627 -2.33 -27.25 -19.51
CA THR A 627 -3.81 -27.18 -19.53
C THR A 627 -4.43 -28.56 -19.44
N ILE A 628 -3.87 -29.55 -20.13
CA ILE A 628 -4.29 -30.96 -20.05
C ILE A 628 -4.07 -31.50 -18.63
N GLU A 629 -2.93 -31.24 -17.98
CA GLU A 629 -2.68 -31.66 -16.59
C GLU A 629 -3.72 -31.09 -15.61
N ILE A 630 -4.08 -29.81 -15.75
CA ILE A 630 -5.18 -29.19 -15.01
C ILE A 630 -6.52 -29.90 -15.30
N LEU A 631 -6.82 -30.22 -16.56
CA LEU A 631 -8.03 -30.97 -16.93
C LEU A 631 -8.08 -32.36 -16.28
N GLN A 632 -6.97 -33.11 -16.23
CA GLN A 632 -6.93 -34.42 -15.57
C GLN A 632 -7.21 -34.29 -14.08
N PHE A 633 -6.64 -33.26 -13.44
CA PHE A 633 -6.85 -33.01 -12.01
C PHE A 633 -8.30 -32.60 -11.70
N LEU A 634 -8.88 -31.68 -12.48
CA LEU A 634 -10.28 -31.26 -12.30
C LEU A 634 -11.23 -32.45 -12.51
N TYR A 635 -11.05 -33.21 -13.58
CA TYR A 635 -11.90 -34.36 -13.92
C TYR A 635 -11.86 -35.44 -12.83
N SER A 636 -10.67 -35.78 -12.33
CA SER A 636 -10.49 -36.79 -11.27
C SER A 636 -11.06 -36.37 -9.90
N ASN A 637 -11.35 -35.09 -9.69
CA ASN A 637 -11.97 -34.57 -8.46
C ASN A 637 -13.47 -34.24 -8.61
N ASP A 638 -14.07 -34.49 -9.77
CA ASP A 638 -15.41 -34.00 -10.16
C ASP A 638 -15.56 -32.47 -10.00
N ALA A 639 -14.51 -31.74 -10.38
CA ALA A 639 -14.49 -30.27 -10.41
C ALA A 639 -14.74 -29.75 -11.83
N PRO A 640 -15.42 -28.59 -12.00
CA PRO A 640 -15.65 -28.00 -13.30
C PRO A 640 -14.41 -27.29 -13.84
N PHE A 641 -14.33 -27.20 -15.17
CA PHE A 641 -13.47 -26.28 -15.88
C PHE A 641 -14.13 -24.90 -15.93
N THR A 642 -13.42 -23.85 -15.52
CA THR A 642 -13.97 -22.48 -15.50
C THR A 642 -13.31 -21.64 -16.59
N VAL A 643 -14.12 -21.02 -17.45
CA VAL A 643 -13.64 -20.20 -18.58
C VAL A 643 -14.25 -18.81 -18.55
N ASN A 644 -13.47 -17.79 -18.90
CA ASN A 644 -13.91 -16.41 -19.01
C ASN A 644 -14.02 -16.03 -20.50
N ILE A 645 -15.20 -15.61 -20.96
CA ILE A 645 -15.53 -15.43 -22.38
C ILE A 645 -16.10 -14.02 -22.60
N TYR A 646 -15.37 -13.18 -23.35
CA TYR A 646 -15.72 -11.77 -23.58
C TYR A 646 -15.92 -11.46 -25.09
N PRO A 647 -17.12 -11.68 -25.66
CA PRO A 647 -17.43 -11.35 -27.07
C PRO A 647 -17.14 -9.89 -27.48
N PHE A 648 -17.21 -8.96 -26.53
CA PHE A 648 -16.81 -7.56 -26.74
C PHE A 648 -15.37 -7.43 -27.27
N LEU A 649 -14.42 -8.25 -26.78
CA LEU A 649 -13.02 -8.17 -27.19
C LEU A 649 -12.80 -8.54 -28.67
N SER A 650 -13.71 -9.31 -29.28
CA SER A 650 -13.66 -9.60 -30.72
C SER A 650 -13.93 -8.37 -31.59
N LEU A 651 -14.71 -7.39 -31.10
CA LEU A 651 -14.92 -6.10 -31.77
C LEU A 651 -13.80 -5.11 -31.46
N TYR A 652 -13.34 -5.07 -30.20
CA TYR A 652 -12.24 -4.21 -29.78
C TYR A 652 -10.93 -4.55 -30.53
N GLY A 653 -10.60 -5.84 -30.65
CA GLY A 653 -9.41 -6.31 -31.36
C GLY A 653 -9.52 -6.35 -32.89
N ASN A 654 -10.71 -6.25 -33.47
CA ASN A 654 -10.92 -6.33 -34.92
C ASN A 654 -12.09 -5.44 -35.40
N PRO A 655 -11.83 -4.27 -36.02
CA PRO A 655 -12.87 -3.36 -36.50
C PRO A 655 -13.65 -3.89 -37.71
N TYR A 656 -13.26 -5.03 -38.31
CA TYR A 656 -13.98 -5.71 -39.37
C TYR A 656 -14.81 -6.90 -38.87
N PHE A 657 -14.82 -7.17 -37.56
CA PHE A 657 -15.63 -8.23 -36.97
C PHE A 657 -17.14 -7.98 -37.19
N PRO A 658 -17.95 -8.99 -37.57
CA PRO A 658 -19.37 -8.75 -37.88
C PRO A 658 -20.14 -8.35 -36.61
N MET A 659 -20.55 -7.08 -36.52
CA MET A 659 -21.21 -6.51 -35.33
C MET A 659 -22.35 -7.37 -34.78
N ASP A 660 -23.27 -7.84 -35.64
CA ASP A 660 -24.42 -8.63 -35.20
C ASP A 660 -24.05 -10.07 -34.79
N PHE A 661 -22.89 -10.59 -35.18
CA PHE A 661 -22.37 -11.88 -34.69
C PHE A 661 -21.86 -11.77 -33.24
N ALA A 662 -21.64 -10.57 -32.71
CA ALA A 662 -21.34 -10.38 -31.30
C ALA A 662 -22.58 -10.51 -30.38
N PHE A 663 -23.80 -10.64 -30.94
CA PHE A 663 -25.06 -10.65 -30.19
C PHE A 663 -25.95 -11.86 -30.52
N PHE A 664 -26.97 -12.08 -29.68
CA PHE A 664 -27.83 -13.27 -29.69
C PHE A 664 -29.12 -13.16 -30.54
N ASP A 665 -29.32 -12.04 -31.23
CA ASP A 665 -30.45 -11.83 -32.15
C ASP A 665 -30.16 -12.30 -33.59
N GLY A 666 -28.92 -12.67 -33.89
CA GLY A 666 -28.52 -13.48 -35.04
C GLY A 666 -27.78 -12.73 -36.15
N SER A 667 -26.67 -13.31 -36.60
CA SER A 667 -25.81 -12.75 -37.64
C SER A 667 -26.33 -12.95 -39.07
N ASN A 668 -26.14 -11.92 -39.90
CA ASN A 668 -26.27 -12.02 -41.37
C ASN A 668 -25.07 -12.75 -42.05
N ARG A 669 -24.02 -13.05 -41.27
CA ARG A 669 -22.84 -13.85 -41.61
C ARG A 669 -22.63 -14.92 -40.52
N PRO A 670 -23.48 -15.96 -40.45
CA PRO A 670 -23.30 -17.05 -39.50
C PRO A 670 -22.10 -17.92 -39.91
N VAL A 671 -21.38 -18.48 -38.93
CA VAL A 671 -20.30 -19.43 -39.19
C VAL A 671 -20.90 -20.82 -39.35
N LYS A 672 -20.72 -21.45 -40.52
CA LYS A 672 -21.14 -22.83 -40.77
C LYS A 672 -19.97 -23.79 -40.59
N ASP A 673 -20.19 -24.82 -39.79
CA ASP A 673 -19.19 -25.78 -39.35
C ASP A 673 -19.75 -27.21 -39.49
N GLY A 674 -19.58 -27.79 -40.68
CA GLY A 674 -20.24 -29.04 -41.05
C GLY A 674 -21.76 -28.94 -40.99
N ASN A 675 -22.35 -29.54 -39.95
CA ASN A 675 -23.79 -29.51 -39.66
C ASN A 675 -24.18 -28.40 -38.67
N TYR A 676 -23.22 -27.82 -37.92
CA TYR A 676 -23.49 -26.74 -36.98
C TYR A 676 -23.54 -25.38 -37.69
N LEU A 677 -24.37 -24.49 -37.15
CA LEU A 677 -24.57 -23.14 -37.66
C LEU A 677 -24.56 -22.16 -36.49
N TYR A 678 -23.43 -21.48 -36.29
CA TYR A 678 -23.26 -20.50 -35.24
C TYR A 678 -23.82 -19.15 -35.70
N THR A 679 -24.84 -18.66 -35.00
CA THR A 679 -25.48 -17.37 -35.30
C THR A 679 -24.92 -16.23 -34.46
N ASN A 680 -24.14 -16.55 -33.42
CA ASN A 680 -23.45 -15.63 -32.52
C ASN A 680 -22.07 -16.21 -32.12
N VAL A 681 -21.17 -15.35 -31.64
CA VAL A 681 -19.78 -15.70 -31.31
C VAL A 681 -19.62 -16.38 -29.95
N PHE A 682 -20.59 -16.23 -29.02
CA PHE A 682 -20.54 -16.94 -27.74
C PHE A 682 -20.65 -18.45 -27.95
N ASP A 683 -21.67 -18.90 -28.69
CA ASP A 683 -21.84 -20.31 -29.05
C ASP A 683 -20.61 -20.85 -29.78
N ALA A 684 -20.06 -20.06 -30.71
CA ALA A 684 -18.88 -20.45 -31.48
C ALA A 684 -17.64 -20.60 -30.59
N ASN A 685 -17.36 -19.63 -29.70
CA ASN A 685 -16.20 -19.68 -28.81
C ASN A 685 -16.33 -20.79 -27.75
N TYR A 686 -17.52 -20.98 -27.19
CA TYR A 686 -17.80 -22.06 -26.25
C TYR A 686 -17.65 -23.44 -26.92
N ASP A 687 -18.11 -23.62 -28.16
CA ASP A 687 -17.93 -24.88 -28.88
C ASP A 687 -16.49 -25.08 -29.40
N THR A 688 -15.68 -24.03 -29.55
CA THR A 688 -14.22 -24.16 -29.72
C THR A 688 -13.57 -24.78 -28.46
N LEU A 689 -14.03 -24.39 -27.26
CA LEU A 689 -13.61 -25.05 -26.02
C LEU A 689 -14.11 -26.50 -25.95
N VAL A 690 -15.36 -26.78 -26.31
CA VAL A 690 -15.90 -28.16 -26.35
C VAL A 690 -15.09 -29.04 -27.31
N ALA A 691 -14.68 -28.52 -28.48
CA ALA A 691 -13.80 -29.22 -29.41
C ALA A 691 -12.42 -29.49 -28.79
N SER A 692 -11.83 -28.49 -28.12
CA SER A 692 -10.53 -28.59 -27.45
C SER A 692 -10.55 -29.63 -26.31
N LEU A 693 -11.57 -29.59 -25.45
CA LEU A 693 -11.81 -30.56 -24.38
C LEU A 693 -11.98 -31.99 -24.93
N LYS A 694 -12.73 -32.15 -26.02
CA LYS A 694 -12.92 -33.43 -26.69
C LYS A 694 -11.62 -33.98 -27.29
N LYS A 695 -10.77 -33.13 -27.88
CA LYS A 695 -9.43 -33.52 -28.35
C LYS A 695 -8.48 -33.88 -27.21
N ALA A 696 -8.60 -33.20 -26.07
CA ALA A 696 -7.86 -33.51 -24.84
C ALA A 696 -8.33 -34.79 -24.12
N GLY A 697 -9.41 -35.43 -24.59
CA GLY A 697 -9.95 -36.67 -24.01
C GLY A 697 -11.04 -36.48 -22.94
N TYR A 698 -11.52 -35.26 -22.73
CA TYR A 698 -12.47 -34.90 -21.67
C TYR A 698 -13.79 -34.30 -22.22
N PRO A 699 -14.53 -35.01 -23.12
CA PRO A 699 -15.72 -34.46 -23.77
C PRO A 699 -16.85 -34.10 -22.79
N ASP A 700 -16.98 -34.85 -21.69
CA ASP A 700 -18.05 -34.68 -20.71
C ASP A 700 -17.74 -33.66 -19.60
N MET A 701 -16.52 -33.08 -19.60
CA MET A 701 -16.05 -32.10 -18.60
C MET A 701 -17.10 -31.01 -18.33
N LYS A 702 -17.48 -30.79 -17.06
CA LYS A 702 -18.40 -29.71 -16.66
C LYS A 702 -17.74 -28.35 -16.95
N ILE A 703 -18.47 -27.41 -17.55
CA ILE A 703 -17.97 -26.05 -17.86
C ILE A 703 -18.78 -25.02 -17.07
N ILE A 704 -18.09 -24.04 -16.49
CA ILE A 704 -18.67 -22.79 -15.96
C ILE A 704 -18.10 -21.62 -16.77
N VAL A 705 -18.95 -20.71 -17.22
CA VAL A 705 -18.51 -19.42 -17.76
C VAL A 705 -18.33 -18.45 -16.59
N GLY A 706 -17.10 -18.34 -16.07
CA GLY A 706 -16.75 -17.61 -14.85
C GLY A 706 -16.88 -16.10 -14.98
N GLU A 707 -16.70 -15.55 -16.18
CA GLU A 707 -16.89 -14.13 -16.51
C GLU A 707 -17.43 -14.02 -17.94
N ILE A 708 -18.54 -13.29 -18.12
CA ILE A 708 -19.10 -12.93 -19.42
C ILE A 708 -19.91 -11.63 -19.31
N GLY A 709 -19.69 -10.66 -20.19
CA GLY A 709 -20.39 -9.38 -20.10
C GLY A 709 -20.10 -8.45 -21.26
N TRP A 710 -20.40 -7.17 -21.08
CA TRP A 710 -20.14 -6.11 -22.06
C TRP A 710 -20.10 -4.72 -21.38
N PRO A 711 -19.05 -3.91 -21.58
CA PRO A 711 -18.88 -2.63 -20.89
C PRO A 711 -19.77 -1.51 -21.46
N THR A 712 -20.10 -0.51 -20.63
CA THR A 712 -21.04 0.56 -20.99
C THR A 712 -20.43 1.88 -21.43
N ASP A 713 -19.11 2.03 -21.33
CA ASP A 713 -18.36 3.22 -21.69
C ASP A 713 -16.88 2.86 -21.93
N GLY A 714 -16.06 3.81 -22.38
CA GLY A 714 -14.61 3.65 -22.56
C GLY A 714 -14.15 3.11 -23.93
N ASP A 715 -15.09 2.76 -24.82
CA ASP A 715 -14.85 2.39 -26.23
C ASP A 715 -16.10 2.70 -27.08
N ILE A 716 -15.94 2.86 -28.40
CA ILE A 716 -17.05 3.13 -29.33
C ILE A 716 -18.14 2.02 -29.33
N ASN A 717 -17.78 0.76 -29.06
CA ASN A 717 -18.73 -0.35 -28.93
C ASN A 717 -19.20 -0.58 -27.50
N ALA A 718 -18.50 0.00 -26.51
CA ALA A 718 -18.87 -0.03 -25.10
C ALA A 718 -19.90 1.08 -24.82
N ASN A 719 -21.18 0.71 -24.87
CA ASN A 719 -22.28 1.64 -24.59
C ASN A 719 -23.47 0.92 -23.98
N VAL A 720 -24.26 1.64 -23.17
CA VAL A 720 -25.45 1.13 -22.46
C VAL A 720 -26.41 0.35 -23.37
N LYS A 721 -26.59 0.76 -24.63
CA LYS A 721 -27.45 0.08 -25.61
C LYS A 721 -26.89 -1.30 -25.99
N ASN A 722 -25.61 -1.38 -26.32
CA ASN A 722 -24.93 -2.63 -26.67
C ASN A 722 -24.84 -3.56 -25.45
N ALA A 723 -24.46 -3.04 -24.28
CA ALA A 723 -24.39 -3.81 -23.05
C ALA A 723 -25.73 -4.45 -22.69
N ARG A 724 -26.83 -3.69 -22.81
CA ARG A 724 -28.19 -4.21 -22.64
C ARG A 724 -28.56 -5.25 -23.71
N ARG A 725 -28.23 -5.03 -24.99
CA ARG A 725 -28.48 -5.98 -26.10
C ARG A 725 -27.77 -7.31 -25.82
N PHE A 726 -26.51 -7.25 -25.40
CA PHE A 726 -25.68 -8.41 -25.10
C PHE A 726 -26.13 -9.14 -23.84
N ASN A 727 -26.11 -8.49 -22.67
CA ASN A 727 -26.39 -9.15 -21.39
C ASN A 727 -27.82 -9.72 -21.35
N GLN A 728 -28.82 -9.02 -21.90
CA GLN A 728 -30.17 -9.58 -22.02
C GLN A 728 -30.25 -10.75 -23.01
N GLY A 729 -29.40 -10.77 -24.04
CA GLY A 729 -29.23 -11.88 -24.98
C GLY A 729 -28.65 -13.12 -24.30
N VAL A 730 -27.52 -12.97 -23.58
CA VAL A 730 -26.90 -14.02 -22.77
C VAL A 730 -27.92 -14.63 -21.81
N ILE A 731 -28.63 -13.80 -21.03
CA ILE A 731 -29.65 -14.25 -20.07
C ILE A 731 -30.74 -15.09 -20.78
N LYS A 732 -31.25 -14.64 -21.93
CA LYS A 732 -32.27 -15.38 -22.69
C LYS A 732 -31.75 -16.71 -23.25
N HIS A 733 -30.50 -16.73 -23.72
CA HIS A 733 -29.86 -17.95 -24.21
C HIS A 733 -29.73 -18.97 -23.06
N VAL A 734 -29.17 -18.58 -21.92
CA VAL A 734 -28.99 -19.47 -20.75
C VAL A 734 -30.32 -19.97 -20.19
N LEU A 735 -31.31 -19.08 -20.01
CA LEU A 735 -32.65 -19.45 -19.55
C LEU A 735 -33.43 -20.34 -20.53
N SER A 736 -33.00 -20.46 -21.79
CA SER A 736 -33.60 -21.42 -22.74
C SER A 736 -33.26 -22.88 -22.44
N GLN A 737 -32.16 -23.12 -21.72
CA GLN A 737 -31.59 -24.45 -21.41
C GLN A 737 -31.25 -25.31 -22.65
N ILE A 738 -31.24 -24.73 -23.85
CA ILE A 738 -30.91 -25.42 -25.10
C ILE A 738 -29.43 -25.77 -25.16
N GLY A 739 -28.56 -24.86 -24.68
CA GLY A 739 -27.11 -24.94 -24.82
C GLY A 739 -26.64 -24.48 -26.20
N THR A 740 -25.43 -24.88 -26.56
CA THR A 740 -24.77 -24.51 -27.83
C THR A 740 -24.99 -25.56 -28.92
N PRO A 741 -24.73 -25.25 -30.21
CA PRO A 741 -24.94 -26.19 -31.32
C PRO A 741 -24.27 -27.56 -31.15
N ALA A 742 -23.04 -27.62 -30.62
CA ALA A 742 -22.32 -28.87 -30.39
C ALA A 742 -22.46 -29.43 -28.96
N ARG A 743 -22.94 -28.63 -27.98
CA ARG A 743 -23.18 -29.07 -26.60
C ARG A 743 -24.49 -28.56 -26.04
N THR A 744 -25.52 -29.39 -26.16
CA THR A 744 -26.85 -29.10 -25.63
C THR A 744 -26.94 -29.25 -24.10
N GLY A 745 -27.87 -28.52 -23.49
CA GLY A 745 -28.15 -28.54 -22.05
C GLY A 745 -27.98 -27.18 -21.37
N PRO A 746 -28.24 -27.09 -20.05
CA PRO A 746 -28.11 -25.85 -19.30
C PRO A 746 -26.65 -25.42 -19.15
N LEU A 747 -26.42 -24.11 -19.24
CA LEU A 747 -25.11 -23.48 -19.05
C LEU A 747 -25.06 -22.78 -17.69
N GLU A 748 -23.95 -22.93 -16.96
CA GLU A 748 -23.69 -22.16 -15.73
C GLU A 748 -22.80 -20.96 -16.07
N ILE A 749 -23.27 -19.75 -15.74
CA ILE A 749 -22.59 -18.49 -16.08
C ILE A 749 -22.57 -17.50 -14.92
N TYR A 750 -21.60 -16.58 -14.94
CA TYR A 750 -21.53 -15.42 -14.05
C TYR A 750 -21.32 -14.14 -14.87
N LEU A 751 -22.30 -13.24 -14.84
CA LEU A 751 -22.20 -11.96 -15.56
C LEU A 751 -21.08 -11.08 -14.99
N PHE A 752 -20.25 -10.50 -15.86
CA PHE A 752 -19.19 -9.55 -15.49
C PHE A 752 -19.62 -8.12 -15.86
N SER A 753 -19.87 -7.20 -14.92
CA SER A 753 -19.82 -7.31 -13.45
C SER A 753 -21.07 -6.71 -12.78
N LEU A 754 -21.18 -6.82 -11.45
CA LEU A 754 -22.28 -6.25 -10.69
C LEU A 754 -22.23 -4.72 -10.65
N LEU A 755 -21.08 -4.15 -10.29
CA LEU A 755 -20.84 -2.72 -10.06
C LEU A 755 -19.66 -2.24 -10.93
N ASP A 756 -19.66 -0.96 -11.28
CA ASP A 756 -18.49 -0.30 -11.89
C ASP A 756 -17.31 -0.18 -10.90
N GLU A 757 -16.10 -0.44 -11.41
CA GLU A 757 -14.89 -0.60 -10.61
C GLU A 757 -13.88 0.51 -10.91
N ASN A 758 -14.16 1.73 -10.43
CA ASN A 758 -13.38 2.94 -10.75
C ASN A 758 -11.95 3.01 -10.17
N ASN A 759 -11.44 1.92 -9.58
CA ASN A 759 -10.04 1.76 -9.15
C ASN A 759 -9.37 0.53 -9.82
N LYS A 760 -10.02 -0.10 -10.80
CA LYS A 760 -9.46 -1.19 -11.62
C LYS A 760 -8.42 -0.65 -12.63
N SER A 761 -7.45 -1.47 -12.99
CA SER A 761 -6.40 -1.08 -13.94
C SER A 761 -6.95 -0.95 -15.36
N ILE A 762 -6.76 0.22 -15.97
CA ILE A 762 -7.14 0.50 -17.37
C ILE A 762 -6.10 0.04 -18.40
N ALA A 763 -5.08 -0.74 -17.99
CA ALA A 763 -4.02 -1.22 -18.89
C ALA A 763 -4.51 -2.14 -20.03
N PRO A 764 -5.56 -2.98 -19.86
CA PRO A 764 -6.21 -3.68 -20.97
C PRO A 764 -7.00 -2.76 -21.90
N GLY A 765 -7.50 -1.63 -21.39
CA GLY A 765 -8.27 -0.63 -22.12
C GLY A 765 -9.14 0.25 -21.21
N SER A 766 -9.56 1.42 -21.72
CA SER A 766 -10.39 2.38 -20.98
C SER A 766 -11.79 1.88 -20.61
N PHE A 767 -12.25 0.79 -21.21
CA PHE A 767 -13.54 0.17 -20.89
C PHE A 767 -13.54 -0.62 -19.56
N GLU A 768 -12.37 -0.88 -18.98
CA GLU A 768 -12.22 -1.78 -17.83
C GLU A 768 -12.95 -1.34 -16.56
N THR A 769 -13.22 -0.05 -16.36
CA THR A 769 -13.95 0.42 -15.18
C THR A 769 -15.48 0.34 -15.35
N HIS A 770 -15.99 0.00 -16.55
CA HIS A 770 -17.39 0.19 -16.98
C HIS A 770 -18.21 -1.09 -17.22
N TRP A 771 -17.74 -2.26 -16.75
CA TRP A 771 -18.44 -3.53 -16.93
C TRP A 771 -19.71 -3.70 -16.07
N GLY A 772 -19.99 -2.78 -15.14
CA GLY A 772 -21.11 -2.89 -14.20
C GLY A 772 -22.48 -2.92 -14.89
N ILE A 773 -23.35 -3.80 -14.42
CA ILE A 773 -24.81 -3.73 -14.62
C ILE A 773 -25.39 -2.54 -13.85
N PHE A 774 -24.81 -2.24 -12.68
CA PHE A 774 -25.13 -1.10 -11.83
C PHE A 774 -23.95 -0.11 -11.77
N GLU A 775 -24.24 1.18 -11.57
CA GLU A 775 -23.26 2.23 -11.28
C GLU A 775 -22.49 1.92 -9.98
N TYR A 776 -21.38 2.62 -9.74
CA TYR A 776 -20.63 2.60 -8.47
C TYR A 776 -21.50 2.79 -7.21
N ASP A 777 -22.65 3.48 -7.32
CA ASP A 777 -23.63 3.69 -6.25
C ASP A 777 -24.81 2.70 -6.23
N GLY A 778 -24.80 1.68 -7.08
CA GLY A 778 -25.82 0.64 -7.10
C GLY A 778 -27.13 1.04 -7.77
N LYS A 779 -27.17 2.13 -8.57
CA LYS A 779 -28.27 2.37 -9.53
C LYS A 779 -28.12 1.50 -10.79
N PRO A 780 -29.18 0.90 -11.33
CA PRO A 780 -29.09 0.11 -12.56
C PRO A 780 -28.83 1.01 -13.77
N LYS A 781 -27.81 0.66 -14.58
CA LYS A 781 -27.45 1.41 -15.79
C LYS A 781 -28.37 1.08 -16.96
N TYR A 782 -29.02 -0.09 -16.93
CA TYR A 782 -29.99 -0.55 -17.92
C TYR A 782 -30.86 -1.70 -17.39
N GLU A 783 -32.08 -1.81 -17.91
CA GLU A 783 -33.04 -2.80 -17.45
C GLU A 783 -32.82 -4.19 -18.05
N LEU A 784 -32.75 -5.22 -17.19
CA LEU A 784 -32.61 -6.64 -17.52
C LEU A 784 -33.73 -7.47 -16.85
N ASP A 785 -34.37 -8.34 -17.62
CA ASP A 785 -35.20 -9.43 -17.08
C ASP A 785 -34.31 -10.66 -16.82
N LEU A 786 -33.85 -10.79 -15.57
CA LEU A 786 -33.08 -11.93 -15.04
C LEU A 786 -33.92 -13.22 -14.92
N THR A 787 -35.26 -13.13 -15.05
CA THR A 787 -36.18 -14.26 -14.84
C THR A 787 -36.75 -14.85 -16.13
N GLY A 788 -36.59 -14.15 -17.26
CA GLY A 788 -37.24 -14.48 -18.54
C GLY A 788 -38.78 -14.36 -18.54
N ALA A 789 -39.39 -13.99 -17.41
CA ALA A 789 -40.83 -13.96 -17.21
C ALA A 789 -41.54 -12.75 -17.84
N LYS A 790 -40.80 -11.85 -18.52
CA LYS A 790 -41.27 -10.62 -19.17
C LYS A 790 -42.08 -9.71 -18.23
N ARG A 791 -41.74 -9.73 -16.95
CA ARG A 791 -42.35 -8.86 -15.94
C ARG A 791 -41.78 -7.46 -16.11
N ASN A 792 -42.63 -6.43 -16.14
CA ASN A 792 -42.20 -5.02 -16.09
C ASN A 792 -41.75 -4.63 -14.65
N LYS A 793 -40.90 -5.44 -14.03
CA LYS A 793 -40.14 -5.08 -12.82
C LYS A 793 -38.72 -4.77 -13.29
N GLY A 794 -38.32 -3.51 -13.16
CA GLY A 794 -36.92 -3.13 -13.39
C GLY A 794 -35.99 -3.67 -12.31
N LEU A 795 -34.69 -3.50 -12.51
CA LEU A 795 -33.69 -3.86 -11.51
C LEU A 795 -33.84 -2.98 -10.27
N ALA A 796 -33.86 -3.61 -9.09
CA ALA A 796 -33.90 -2.91 -7.80
C ALA A 796 -32.51 -2.31 -7.51
N PRO A 797 -32.39 -1.00 -7.19
CA PRO A 797 -31.12 -0.36 -6.85
C PRO A 797 -30.73 -0.59 -5.37
N VAL A 798 -29.49 -0.25 -5.00
CA VAL A 798 -29.12 -0.12 -3.59
C VAL A 798 -29.89 1.02 -2.93
N MET A 799 -30.67 0.70 -1.88
CA MET A 799 -31.52 1.66 -1.19
C MET A 799 -30.80 2.33 0.00
N GLY A 800 -30.92 3.66 0.09
CA GLY A 800 -30.43 4.45 1.23
C GLY A 800 -28.98 4.92 1.14
N VAL A 801 -28.38 4.91 -0.06
CA VAL A 801 -27.04 5.45 -0.32
C VAL A 801 -26.94 6.91 0.13
N GLN A 802 -25.87 7.23 0.85
CA GLN A 802 -25.54 8.60 1.24
C GLN A 802 -24.47 9.14 0.30
N TYR A 803 -24.70 10.33 -0.25
CA TYR A 803 -23.79 11.00 -1.17
C TYR A 803 -23.06 12.14 -0.46
N MET A 804 -21.90 12.54 -1.00
CA MET A 804 -21.24 13.79 -0.63
C MET A 804 -22.13 15.01 -1.00
N SER A 805 -21.70 16.22 -0.65
CA SER A 805 -22.49 17.42 -0.95
C SER A 805 -22.68 17.58 -2.46
N ARG A 806 -23.87 18.00 -2.91
CA ARG A 806 -24.12 18.33 -4.33
C ARG A 806 -23.40 19.63 -4.71
N ARG A 807 -22.12 19.47 -5.02
CA ARG A 807 -21.19 20.46 -5.54
C ARG A 807 -20.16 19.75 -6.41
N TRP A 808 -19.67 20.44 -7.43
CA TRP A 808 -18.76 19.90 -8.45
C TRP A 808 -17.57 20.83 -8.61
N CYS A 809 -16.43 20.28 -9.03
CA CYS A 809 -15.29 21.10 -9.45
C CYS A 809 -15.32 21.30 -10.96
N VAL A 810 -15.18 22.53 -11.43
CA VAL A 810 -15.23 22.88 -12.86
C VAL A 810 -14.10 23.83 -13.23
N LEU A 811 -13.76 23.93 -14.52
CA LEU A 811 -12.82 24.93 -15.03
C LEU A 811 -13.37 26.33 -14.74
N ASN A 812 -12.55 27.21 -14.17
CA ASN A 812 -12.93 28.55 -13.77
C ASN A 812 -13.18 29.44 -15.01
N PRO A 813 -14.42 29.90 -15.27
CA PRO A 813 -14.76 30.64 -16.49
C PRO A 813 -14.19 32.05 -16.56
N TRP A 814 -13.54 32.53 -15.49
CA TRP A 814 -12.91 33.85 -15.43
C TRP A 814 -11.39 33.81 -15.68
N VAL A 815 -10.79 32.63 -15.72
CA VAL A 815 -9.37 32.43 -16.08
C VAL A 815 -9.20 32.60 -17.59
N LYS A 816 -8.22 33.42 -17.99
CA LYS A 816 -7.91 33.71 -19.41
C LYS A 816 -6.61 33.07 -19.88
N GLU A 817 -5.71 32.78 -18.96
CA GLU A 817 -4.42 32.14 -19.21
C GLU A 817 -4.57 30.66 -18.84
N LEU A 818 -4.62 29.79 -19.85
CA LEU A 818 -4.79 28.34 -19.67
C LEU A 818 -3.43 27.61 -19.69
N ASP A 819 -2.36 28.32 -19.36
CA ASP A 819 -1.00 27.80 -19.28
C ASP A 819 -0.93 26.73 -18.19
N GLY A 820 -0.47 25.54 -18.55
CA GLY A 820 -0.46 24.38 -17.66
C GLY A 820 -1.79 23.62 -17.56
N LEU A 821 -2.88 24.04 -18.21
CA LEU A 821 -4.18 23.34 -18.12
C LEU A 821 -4.06 21.84 -18.46
N ALA A 822 -3.32 21.48 -19.52
CA ALA A 822 -3.09 20.09 -19.88
C ALA A 822 -2.30 19.30 -18.81
N LYS A 823 -1.41 19.96 -18.06
CA LYS A 823 -0.69 19.36 -16.92
C LYS A 823 -1.64 19.10 -15.75
N GLU A 824 -2.53 20.03 -15.44
CA GLU A 824 -3.49 19.86 -14.34
C GLU A 824 -4.57 18.81 -14.66
N ILE A 825 -5.00 18.72 -15.93
CA ILE A 825 -5.87 17.61 -16.40
C ILE A 825 -5.15 16.27 -16.26
N ASN A 826 -3.89 16.17 -16.74
CA ASN A 826 -3.11 14.94 -16.63
C ASN A 826 -2.82 14.55 -15.17
N TYR A 827 -2.69 15.54 -14.26
CA TYR A 827 -2.58 15.30 -12.82
C TYR A 827 -3.88 14.77 -12.23
N ALA A 828 -5.01 15.39 -12.54
CA ALA A 828 -6.32 14.93 -12.10
C ALA A 828 -6.60 13.48 -12.57
N CYS A 829 -6.34 13.20 -13.85
CA CYS A 829 -6.59 11.89 -14.48
C CYS A 829 -5.52 10.82 -14.19
N SER A 830 -4.40 11.16 -13.52
CA SER A 830 -3.46 10.15 -12.99
C SER A 830 -3.80 9.73 -11.55
N LEU A 831 -4.80 10.39 -10.94
CA LEU A 831 -5.30 10.14 -9.58
C LEU A 831 -6.84 10.03 -9.54
N SER A 832 -7.51 9.87 -10.69
CA SER A 832 -8.95 9.63 -10.81
C SER A 832 -9.32 9.02 -12.16
N ASP A 833 -10.47 8.35 -12.22
CA ASP A 833 -10.97 7.75 -13.46
C ASP A 833 -11.49 8.84 -14.43
N CYS A 834 -10.77 9.04 -15.54
CA CYS A 834 -11.16 9.93 -16.64
C CYS A 834 -11.56 9.18 -17.92
N THR A 835 -11.71 7.86 -17.89
CA THR A 835 -11.89 7.00 -19.08
C THR A 835 -13.06 7.41 -19.98
N SER A 836 -14.17 7.91 -19.41
CA SER A 836 -15.33 8.43 -20.14
C SER A 836 -15.04 9.60 -21.10
N LEU A 837 -13.87 10.25 -21.01
CA LEU A 837 -13.41 11.26 -21.97
C LEU A 837 -12.82 10.64 -23.26
N GLY A 838 -12.54 9.33 -23.26
CA GLY A 838 -11.91 8.59 -24.35
C GLY A 838 -12.69 8.62 -25.67
N TYR A 839 -12.04 8.26 -26.78
CA TYR A 839 -12.70 8.28 -28.09
C TYR A 839 -13.91 7.32 -28.12
N GLY A 840 -15.06 7.81 -28.61
CA GLY A 840 -16.31 7.04 -28.63
C GLY A 840 -17.02 6.90 -27.27
N SER A 841 -16.42 7.38 -26.18
CA SER A 841 -16.94 7.32 -24.81
C SER A 841 -18.01 8.40 -24.53
N SER A 842 -18.77 8.25 -23.45
CA SER A 842 -19.97 9.05 -23.12
C SER A 842 -19.72 10.56 -23.07
N CYS A 843 -18.56 10.99 -22.55
CA CYS A 843 -18.15 12.39 -22.42
C CYS A 843 -17.25 12.88 -23.56
N ASN A 844 -17.00 12.07 -24.61
CA ASN A 844 -16.12 12.45 -25.72
C ASN A 844 -16.60 13.67 -26.54
N HIS A 845 -17.87 14.03 -26.40
CA HIS A 845 -18.50 15.16 -27.08
C HIS A 845 -18.34 16.50 -26.35
N LEU A 846 -17.69 16.52 -25.18
CA LEU A 846 -17.46 17.73 -24.39
C LEU A 846 -16.45 18.68 -25.08
N THR A 847 -16.54 19.97 -24.73
CA THR A 847 -15.54 20.98 -25.14
C THR A 847 -14.27 20.84 -24.31
N VAL A 848 -13.18 21.55 -24.68
CA VAL A 848 -11.95 21.60 -23.86
C VAL A 848 -12.23 22.03 -22.41
N ALA A 849 -13.16 22.97 -22.21
CA ALA A 849 -13.60 23.40 -20.88
C ALA A 849 -14.42 22.31 -20.16
N GLY A 850 -15.23 21.54 -20.89
CA GLY A 850 -15.94 20.37 -20.36
C GLY A 850 -14.99 19.25 -19.94
N ASN A 851 -14.02 18.89 -20.77
CA ASN A 851 -12.99 17.88 -20.48
C ASN A 851 -12.19 18.24 -19.22
N ALA A 852 -11.75 19.51 -19.13
CA ALA A 852 -11.08 20.04 -17.94
C ALA A 852 -11.96 19.91 -16.69
N SER A 853 -13.22 20.34 -16.79
CA SER A 853 -14.18 20.27 -15.68
C SER A 853 -14.46 18.83 -15.25
N PHE A 854 -14.55 17.88 -16.18
CA PHE A 854 -14.79 16.47 -15.86
C PHE A 854 -13.62 15.89 -15.08
N ALA A 855 -12.39 16.07 -15.59
CA ALA A 855 -11.17 15.64 -14.92
C ALA A 855 -11.05 16.23 -13.50
N PHE A 856 -11.24 17.54 -13.37
CA PHE A 856 -11.22 18.23 -12.08
C PHE A 856 -12.32 17.73 -11.13
N ASN A 857 -13.53 17.46 -11.62
CA ASN A 857 -14.58 16.86 -10.80
C ASN A 857 -14.23 15.44 -10.35
N MET A 858 -13.76 14.56 -11.24
CA MET A 858 -13.43 13.18 -10.88
C MET A 858 -12.38 13.13 -9.77
N TYR A 859 -11.33 13.95 -9.85
CA TYR A 859 -10.37 14.12 -8.76
C TYR A 859 -11.02 14.67 -7.48
N TYR A 860 -11.77 15.78 -7.57
CA TYR A 860 -12.39 16.47 -6.44
C TYR A 860 -13.35 15.59 -5.64
N GLN A 861 -14.16 14.77 -6.32
CA GLN A 861 -15.10 13.86 -5.68
C GLN A 861 -14.38 12.70 -4.98
N LEU A 862 -13.30 12.17 -5.57
CA LEU A 862 -12.51 11.10 -4.96
C LEU A 862 -11.72 11.57 -3.73
N HIS A 863 -11.30 12.84 -3.68
CA HIS A 863 -10.48 13.40 -2.60
C HIS A 863 -11.31 14.00 -1.44
N GLY A 864 -12.64 13.82 -1.43
CA GLY A 864 -13.51 14.22 -0.33
C GLY A 864 -14.01 15.67 -0.38
N GLN A 865 -13.92 16.31 -1.56
CA GLN A 865 -14.43 17.65 -1.85
C GLN A 865 -13.84 18.82 -1.00
N SER A 866 -12.62 18.73 -0.48
CA SER A 866 -12.04 19.89 0.24
C SER A 866 -11.83 21.05 -0.73
N ASP A 867 -11.92 22.30 -0.27
CA ASP A 867 -11.91 23.44 -1.19
C ASP A 867 -10.55 23.59 -1.93
N TRP A 868 -9.45 23.08 -1.36
CA TRP A 868 -8.14 22.98 -2.03
C TRP A 868 -8.04 21.84 -3.06
N ASP A 869 -8.91 20.83 -2.99
CA ASP A 869 -8.99 19.74 -3.99
C ASP A 869 -9.67 20.22 -5.29
N CYS A 870 -10.05 21.51 -5.35
CA CYS A 870 -10.58 22.22 -6.51
C CYS A 870 -9.83 23.55 -6.78
N ASP A 871 -8.55 23.62 -6.44
CA ASP A 871 -7.70 24.77 -6.80
C ASP A 871 -7.10 24.63 -8.20
N PHE A 872 -6.37 23.52 -8.45
CA PHE A 872 -5.65 23.25 -9.70
C PHE A 872 -4.79 24.42 -10.20
N SER A 873 -3.96 24.97 -9.31
CA SER A 873 -3.15 26.19 -9.56
C SER A 873 -4.01 27.43 -9.88
N GLY A 874 -5.18 27.53 -9.25
CA GLY A 874 -6.20 28.55 -9.49
C GLY A 874 -7.02 28.38 -10.79
N LEU A 875 -6.82 27.31 -11.57
CA LEU A 875 -7.55 27.07 -12.82
C LEU A 875 -9.00 26.60 -12.60
N ALA A 876 -9.35 26.10 -11.41
CA ALA A 876 -10.67 25.52 -11.14
C ALA A 876 -11.50 26.34 -10.13
N ILE A 877 -12.79 25.98 -10.01
CA ILE A 877 -13.71 26.52 -9.01
C ILE A 877 -14.82 25.54 -8.65
N VAL A 878 -15.25 25.56 -7.38
CA VAL A 878 -16.40 24.79 -6.89
C VAL A 878 -17.72 25.44 -7.30
N THR A 879 -18.57 24.70 -8.01
CA THR A 879 -19.95 25.10 -8.36
C THR A 879 -21.00 24.25 -7.63
N LYS A 880 -22.24 24.75 -7.58
CA LYS A 880 -23.45 24.03 -7.12
C LYS A 880 -24.43 23.75 -8.25
N GLU A 881 -24.11 24.18 -9.47
CA GLU A 881 -24.86 23.86 -10.68
C GLU A 881 -24.30 22.55 -11.25
N ASP A 882 -25.19 21.65 -11.68
CA ASP A 882 -24.83 20.31 -12.17
C ASP A 882 -24.29 20.42 -13.61
N PRO A 883 -23.00 20.14 -13.86
CA PRO A 883 -22.37 20.37 -15.17
C PRO A 883 -22.56 19.20 -16.16
N SER A 884 -23.41 18.21 -15.83
CA SER A 884 -23.70 17.05 -16.69
C SER A 884 -24.37 17.44 -18.02
N VAL A 885 -23.95 16.82 -19.13
CA VAL A 885 -24.45 17.13 -20.49
C VAL A 885 -24.88 15.86 -21.22
N GLY A 886 -26.14 15.79 -21.62
CA GLY A 886 -26.68 14.63 -22.36
C GLY A 886 -26.55 13.34 -21.54
N GLU A 887 -25.79 12.38 -22.05
CA GLU A 887 -25.44 11.12 -21.35
C GLU A 887 -24.16 11.23 -20.50
N CYS A 888 -23.34 12.27 -20.69
CA CYS A 888 -22.17 12.51 -19.85
C CYS A 888 -22.61 13.00 -18.46
N ARG A 889 -22.42 12.16 -17.43
CA ARG A 889 -22.75 12.46 -16.03
C ARG A 889 -21.51 12.86 -15.27
N PHE A 890 -21.58 13.95 -14.53
CA PHE A 890 -20.54 14.33 -13.57
C PHE A 890 -20.95 13.80 -12.19
N PRO A 891 -20.35 12.69 -11.70
CA PRO A 891 -20.81 12.04 -10.48
C PRO A 891 -20.56 12.90 -9.23
N VAL A 892 -21.28 12.55 -8.16
CA VAL A 892 -21.03 13.02 -6.79
C VAL A 892 -20.81 11.76 -5.95
N MET A 893 -19.63 11.59 -5.37
CA MET A 893 -19.24 10.31 -4.75
C MET A 893 -20.06 9.98 -3.49
N ILE A 894 -20.02 8.70 -3.11
CA ILE A 894 -20.67 8.16 -1.90
C ILE A 894 -19.97 8.73 -0.66
N ALA A 895 -20.75 9.15 0.34
CA ALA A 895 -20.23 9.63 1.62
C ALA A 895 -19.78 8.47 2.53
N VAL A 896 -18.58 7.95 2.29
CA VAL A 896 -17.93 6.96 3.16
C VAL A 896 -17.58 7.62 4.50
N GLY A 897 -18.26 7.22 5.59
CA GLY A 897 -17.91 7.61 6.95
C GLY A 897 -18.96 8.36 7.80
N ALA A 898 -20.27 8.10 7.64
CA ALA A 898 -21.32 8.76 8.46
C ALA A 898 -22.21 7.83 9.32
N SER A 899 -22.21 6.51 9.10
CA SER A 899 -23.26 5.61 9.61
C SER A 899 -23.29 5.39 11.13
N VAL A 900 -22.14 5.43 11.81
CA VAL A 900 -22.04 5.13 13.26
C VAL A 900 -22.74 6.19 14.12
N VAL A 901 -22.58 7.48 13.79
CA VAL A 901 -23.17 8.60 14.55
C VAL A 901 -24.70 8.64 14.41
N ALA A 902 -25.23 8.28 13.24
CA ALA A 902 -26.67 8.22 13.00
C ALA A 902 -27.34 7.07 13.77
N VAL A 903 -26.72 5.89 13.80
CA VAL A 903 -27.21 4.73 14.57
C VAL A 903 -27.20 5.03 16.07
N HIS A 904 -26.09 5.55 16.64
CA HIS A 904 -26.07 5.93 18.05
C HIS A 904 -27.12 6.98 18.40
N LYS A 905 -27.38 7.98 17.55
CA LYS A 905 -28.45 8.97 17.79
C LYS A 905 -29.88 8.37 17.73
N LYS A 906 -30.12 7.35 16.89
CA LYS A 906 -31.39 6.60 16.91
C LYS A 906 -31.52 5.71 18.15
N VAL A 907 -30.50 4.89 18.44
CA VAL A 907 -30.49 3.98 19.59
C VAL A 907 -30.61 4.75 20.92
N LEU A 908 -29.89 5.86 21.08
CA LEU A 908 -30.00 6.72 22.26
C LEU A 908 -31.40 7.34 22.42
N LYS A 909 -32.06 7.74 21.31
CA LYS A 909 -33.45 8.22 21.36
C LYS A 909 -34.45 7.13 21.73
N VAL A 910 -34.26 5.90 21.25
CA VAL A 910 -35.11 4.75 21.63
C VAL A 910 -34.90 4.40 23.10
N LEU A 911 -33.65 4.36 23.57
CA LEU A 911 -33.33 4.13 24.99
C LEU A 911 -33.91 5.22 25.89
N LEU A 912 -33.82 6.50 25.51
CA LEU A 912 -34.44 7.61 26.25
C LEU A 912 -35.97 7.48 26.30
N GLY A 913 -36.63 7.19 25.17
CA GLY A 913 -38.08 6.99 25.14
C GLY A 913 -38.56 5.78 25.95
N VAL A 914 -37.78 4.70 25.99
CA VAL A 914 -38.03 3.56 26.90
C VAL A 914 -37.83 3.96 28.36
N LEU A 915 -36.79 4.73 28.68
CA LEU A 915 -36.53 5.19 30.04
C LEU A 915 -37.64 6.13 30.55
N GLU A 916 -38.07 7.09 29.72
CA GLU A 916 -39.22 7.97 29.99
C GLU A 916 -40.51 7.16 30.17
N GLY A 917 -40.76 6.17 29.30
CA GLY A 917 -41.89 5.24 29.44
C GLY A 917 -41.88 4.45 30.74
N CYS A 918 -40.72 3.94 31.16
CA CYS A 918 -40.56 3.24 32.44
C CYS A 918 -40.75 4.18 33.64
N ILE A 919 -40.26 5.42 33.58
CA ILE A 919 -40.44 6.42 34.64
C ILE A 919 -41.91 6.81 34.76
N VAL A 920 -42.61 7.05 33.65
CA VAL A 920 -44.05 7.35 33.65
C VAL A 920 -44.86 6.16 34.16
N PHE A 921 -44.51 4.93 33.79
CA PHE A 921 -45.17 3.73 34.30
C PHE A 921 -44.98 3.57 35.82
N LEU A 922 -43.76 3.76 36.34
CA LEU A 922 -43.48 3.71 37.78
C LEU A 922 -44.23 4.81 38.56
N LEU A 923 -44.38 6.01 37.99
CA LEU A 923 -45.14 7.12 38.56
C LEU A 923 -46.67 6.96 38.46
N LEU A 924 -47.17 5.99 37.67
CA LEU A 924 -48.59 5.63 37.58
C LEU A 924 -48.95 4.37 38.39
N VAL A 925 -47.96 3.71 38.97
CA VAL A 925 -48.09 2.49 39.81
C VAL A 925 -47.61 2.76 41.26
N SER A 926 -47.28 4.01 41.56
CA SER A 926 -46.98 4.54 42.91
C SER A 926 -48.14 5.38 43.45
#